data_AF-A0AAU7VL90-F1
#
_entry.id   AF-A0AAU7VL90-F1
#
_cell.length_a   1.000
_cell.length_b   1.000
_cell.length_c   1.000
_cell.angle_alpha   90.00
_cell.angle_beta   90.00
_cell.angle_gamma   90.00
#
_symmetry.space_group_name_H-M   'P 1'
#
loop_
_entity.id
_entity.type
_entity.pdbx_description
1 polymer ?
#
loop_
_entity_poly.entity_id
_entity_poly.type
_entity_poly.pdbx_seq_one_letter_code
_entity_poly.pdbx_strand_id
1 'polypeptide(L)'
;MGLLRFELKKIFKQKKLLWLLIVVCICTYGIYNHFINQQPNLQSSANIRDIYIPQVELNHNQLRTIKQGDNLSNNQKQQYQYTGEMLDYLRNWARAVERNRNEDALIYEQKFLAHLETYEELGGQPLDSFPNHKRELATERNAWLIEHELYYEDETIPHSPHLLLKESSIFLFSILSVVILILLFGNIVTKEKEEKTWLTLRTQPLINEKIMIMKFLALVIILLAFIIMVVIIGILIPSLLGEHELNLNYPQILLAEEDYVIISTTAYILRAAVYFTSVVLFVMAFCLALNGWAKNTYTVLAISSITLLIGYFLTDIYIPLQTIINPFYHLQLPMLEQPLDHISWGYPGVCLLWTILFVSLAAFKAEKQINLIYSSDRKIPFNNGNTSNTGGLLNVVRFELRKQCRKGLLLKTYVILTVLVLFGYAIFSQQAIQKEEQRIESMNRSITQIKNSFIPNLKQLSDSEEGTEKERLEETIEHYHIKMDKLNSAVDGYKAEDWAPIYGYEIFHLRFINGELDTGVLDTYWKEDHSQFSIDVSFAEQKWMAEKEIHPVFPNRPNPTVLHSNLRDEQKEDFLELHTRVDNSGLYLLYIYFRKYFYFLPMLMFLFLLGGGVAEEKGKRITLNFLKTQPVAEKKIYLSKFINGNIITLLSCLIIFLLVIIIATSLNRFGDWQYPVLHYDSISEAAVEDYTGQRVKLLDYTVGFHFINLGKYLIKSIILFSVVTMFLISLSIFLSLFTKRQVSVCASTVFISAVGYAITNSSKMAHLSPFTYLNIPKIINGEIATTLNNPSVNFRTGIAVLLTVTAVLVLAGYFISGRKNAVTNKNPITAELKSKSQ
;
A
#
# COMPACT_ATOMS: atom_id res chain seq x y z
N MET A 1 -1.78 4.99 -42.21
CA MET A 1 -2.90 5.49 -41.37
C MET A 1 -4.09 4.54 -41.23
N GLY A 2 -4.54 3.83 -42.28
CA GLY A 2 -5.72 2.94 -42.19
C GLY A 2 -5.67 1.87 -41.09
N LEU A 3 -4.51 1.21 -40.91
CA LEU A 3 -4.34 0.16 -39.89
C LEU A 3 -4.41 0.71 -38.45
N LEU A 4 -3.81 1.88 -38.20
CA LEU A 4 -3.89 2.56 -36.91
C LEU A 4 -5.34 2.91 -36.54
N ARG A 5 -6.09 3.49 -37.48
CA ARG A 5 -7.52 3.80 -37.30
C ARG A 5 -8.34 2.54 -37.00
N PHE A 6 -8.00 1.42 -37.63
CA PHE A 6 -8.63 0.13 -37.36
C PHE A 6 -8.37 -0.35 -35.92
N GLU A 7 -7.12 -0.28 -35.44
CA GLU A 7 -6.77 -0.66 -34.06
C GLU A 7 -7.44 0.24 -33.02
N LEU A 8 -7.43 1.56 -33.22
CA LEU A 8 -8.12 2.50 -32.33
C LEU A 8 -9.63 2.25 -32.28
N LYS A 9 -10.27 2.04 -33.44
CA LYS A 9 -11.70 1.68 -33.51
C LYS A 9 -12.00 0.37 -32.78
N LYS A 10 -11.07 -0.59 -32.85
CA LYS A 10 -11.18 -1.85 -32.12
C LYS A 10 -11.09 -1.65 -30.61
N ILE A 11 -10.15 -0.83 -30.12
CA ILE A 11 -10.03 -0.48 -28.70
C ILE A 11 -11.29 0.23 -28.19
N PHE A 12 -11.79 1.21 -28.95
CA PHE A 12 -13.00 1.96 -28.60
C PHE A 12 -14.22 1.04 -28.50
N LYS A 13 -14.44 0.15 -29.49
CA LYS A 13 -15.48 -0.89 -29.46
C LYS A 13 -15.31 -1.88 -28.30
N GLN A 14 -14.11 -1.97 -27.72
CA GLN A 14 -13.91 -2.79 -26.55
C GLN A 14 -14.38 -2.14 -25.25
N LYS A 15 -14.79 -0.86 -25.25
CA LYS A 15 -15.17 -0.09 -24.06
C LYS A 15 -14.06 -0.01 -23.00
N LYS A 16 -12.80 -0.31 -23.35
CA LYS A 16 -11.67 -0.26 -22.42
C LYS A 16 -11.39 1.17 -21.95
N LEU A 17 -11.54 2.15 -22.85
CA LEU A 17 -11.41 3.58 -22.53
C LEU A 17 -12.50 4.06 -21.57
N LEU A 18 -13.72 3.53 -21.66
CA LEU A 18 -14.79 3.85 -20.71
C LEU A 18 -14.44 3.35 -19.30
N TRP A 19 -13.89 2.14 -19.18
CA TRP A 19 -13.43 1.63 -17.88
C TRP A 19 -12.30 2.48 -17.31
N LEU A 20 -11.36 2.91 -18.17
CA LEU A 20 -10.28 3.81 -17.75
C LEU A 20 -10.82 5.15 -17.22
N LEU A 21 -11.81 5.73 -17.92
CA LEU A 21 -12.52 6.93 -17.48
C LEU A 21 -13.17 6.77 -16.11
N ILE A 22 -13.93 5.69 -15.91
CA ILE A 22 -14.60 5.40 -14.64
C ILE A 22 -13.57 5.30 -13.51
N VAL A 23 -12.45 4.63 -13.75
CA VAL A 23 -11.37 4.49 -12.75
C VAL A 23 -10.78 5.86 -12.39
N VAL A 24 -10.43 6.68 -13.37
CA VAL A 24 -9.88 8.03 -13.12
C VAL A 24 -10.87 8.89 -12.34
N CYS A 25 -12.15 8.93 -12.74
CA CYS A 25 -13.19 9.66 -12.03
C CYS A 25 -13.30 9.23 -10.56
N ILE A 26 -13.26 7.94 -10.28
CA ILE A 26 -13.45 7.41 -8.93
C ILE A 26 -12.22 7.67 -8.06
N CYS A 27 -11.01 7.49 -8.61
CA CYS A 27 -9.78 7.80 -7.87
C CYS A 27 -9.73 9.28 -7.51
N THR A 28 -9.92 10.18 -8.49
CA THR A 28 -9.90 11.63 -8.23
C THR A 28 -11.02 12.06 -7.27
N TYR A 29 -12.24 11.53 -7.43
CA TYR A 29 -13.33 11.80 -6.48
C TYR A 29 -13.02 11.26 -5.08
N GLY A 30 -12.40 10.08 -4.99
CA GLY A 30 -11.98 9.48 -3.72
C GLY A 30 -10.93 10.33 -3.00
N ILE A 31 -9.95 10.86 -3.73
CA ILE A 31 -8.93 11.77 -3.21
C ILE A 31 -9.59 13.08 -2.74
N TYR A 32 -10.44 13.68 -3.56
CA TYR A 32 -11.19 14.88 -3.20
C TYR A 32 -12.03 14.70 -1.93
N ASN A 33 -12.78 13.60 -1.86
CA ASN A 33 -13.59 13.28 -0.70
C ASN A 33 -12.74 12.91 0.53
N HIS A 34 -11.56 12.32 0.35
CA HIS A 34 -10.63 12.06 1.45
C HIS A 34 -10.21 13.36 2.11
N PHE A 35 -9.77 14.35 1.32
CA PHE A 35 -9.34 15.64 1.85
C PHE A 35 -10.49 16.44 2.44
N ILE A 36 -11.66 16.49 1.80
CA ILE A 36 -12.83 17.22 2.36
C ILE A 36 -13.28 16.69 3.72
N ASN A 37 -13.16 15.39 3.96
CA ASN A 37 -13.55 14.80 5.23
C ASN A 37 -12.46 14.93 6.32
N GLN A 38 -11.23 15.31 5.96
CA GLN A 38 -10.25 15.76 6.95
C GLN A 38 -10.61 17.21 7.34
N GLN A 39 -10.60 17.53 8.64
CA GLN A 39 -11.00 18.87 9.11
C GLN A 39 -9.95 19.91 8.65
N PRO A 40 -10.25 20.78 7.65
CA PRO A 40 -9.22 21.48 6.86
C PRO A 40 -8.40 22.50 7.66
N ASN A 41 -9.01 23.16 8.64
CA ASN A 41 -8.43 24.35 9.24
C ASN A 41 -7.79 24.11 10.62
N LEU A 42 -7.94 22.90 11.18
CA LEU A 42 -7.51 22.61 12.54
C LEU A 42 -6.06 22.13 12.60
N GLN A 43 -5.53 21.44 11.59
CA GLN A 43 -4.13 20.95 11.62
C GLN A 43 -3.10 22.07 11.39
N SER A 44 -3.29 22.89 10.36
CA SER A 44 -2.35 23.99 10.08
C SER A 44 -2.41 25.10 11.14
N SER A 45 -3.61 25.40 11.68
CA SER A 45 -3.73 26.31 12.83
C SER A 45 -3.22 25.69 14.14
N ALA A 46 -3.33 24.37 14.32
CA ALA A 46 -2.71 23.65 15.44
C ALA A 46 -1.19 23.75 15.38
N ASN A 47 -0.55 23.55 14.22
CA ASN A 47 0.90 23.72 14.11
C ASN A 47 1.37 25.12 14.54
N ILE A 48 0.66 26.18 14.13
CA ILE A 48 0.98 27.55 14.55
C ILE A 48 0.79 27.71 16.08
N ARG A 49 -0.26 27.12 16.66
CA ARG A 49 -0.60 27.24 18.09
C ARG A 49 0.23 26.40 19.02
N ASP A 50 0.57 25.20 18.59
CA ASP A 50 1.11 24.15 19.45
C ASP A 50 2.63 24.07 19.29
N ILE A 51 3.20 24.69 18.24
CA ILE A 51 4.64 24.69 17.97
C ILE A 51 5.22 26.09 18.04
N TYR A 52 4.78 27.00 17.15
CA TYR A 52 5.44 28.32 17.01
C TYR A 52 5.13 29.26 18.16
N ILE A 53 3.86 29.34 18.57
CA ILE A 53 3.45 30.22 19.70
C ILE A 53 4.20 29.84 20.99
N PRO A 54 4.26 28.57 21.43
CA PRO A 54 4.96 28.20 22.66
C PRO A 54 6.45 28.51 22.62
N GLN A 55 7.14 28.27 21.50
CA GLN A 55 8.56 28.59 21.39
C GLN A 55 8.84 30.09 21.46
N VAL A 56 8.08 30.91 20.73
CA VAL A 56 8.24 32.37 20.81
C VAL A 56 7.82 32.89 22.20
N GLU A 57 6.82 32.28 22.83
CA GLU A 57 6.38 32.63 24.18
C GLU A 57 7.42 32.30 25.25
N LEU A 58 8.12 31.16 25.12
CA LEU A 58 9.28 30.84 25.97
C LEU A 58 10.36 31.92 25.86
N ASN A 59 10.76 32.29 24.63
CA ASN A 59 11.76 33.33 24.39
C ASN A 59 11.30 34.69 24.94
N HIS A 60 10.03 35.04 24.73
CA HIS A 60 9.44 36.28 25.25
C HIS A 60 9.43 36.31 26.79
N ASN A 61 9.08 35.19 27.44
CA ASN A 61 9.02 35.08 28.90
C ASN A 61 10.41 35.12 29.54
N GLN A 62 11.44 34.55 28.90
CA GLN A 62 12.83 34.69 29.33
C GLN A 62 13.26 36.16 29.33
N LEU A 63 13.02 36.88 28.22
CA LEU A 63 13.32 38.32 28.13
C LEU A 63 12.50 39.17 29.11
N ARG A 64 11.25 38.79 29.38
CA ARG A 64 10.39 39.44 30.38
C ARG A 64 10.96 39.29 31.80
N THR A 65 11.49 38.12 32.14
CA THR A 65 12.09 37.85 33.46
C THR A 65 13.34 38.70 33.66
N ILE A 66 14.17 38.85 32.62
CA ILE A 66 15.36 39.72 32.63
C ILE A 66 14.94 41.21 32.75
N LYS A 67 13.86 41.63 32.09
CA LYS A 67 13.29 42.99 32.19
C LYS A 67 12.89 43.35 33.62
N GLN A 68 12.32 42.41 34.37
CA GLN A 68 11.91 42.64 35.76
C GLN A 68 13.09 42.86 36.70
N GLY A 69 14.29 42.43 36.30
CA GLY A 69 15.56 42.73 36.99
C GLY A 69 16.29 43.98 36.52
N ASP A 70 15.67 44.83 35.67
CA ASP A 70 16.20 46.10 35.12
C ASP A 70 17.54 46.00 34.34
N ASN A 71 17.92 44.80 33.91
CA ASN A 71 19.25 44.48 33.34
C ASN A 71 19.26 44.24 31.81
N LEU A 72 18.26 44.70 31.06
CA LEU A 72 18.23 44.48 29.60
C LEU A 72 19.24 45.36 28.87
N SER A 73 20.06 44.74 28.03
CA SER A 73 20.85 45.45 27.01
C SER A 73 19.94 46.12 25.97
N ASN A 74 20.46 47.10 25.22
CA ASN A 74 19.68 47.78 24.17
C ASN A 74 19.16 46.80 23.10
N ASN A 75 19.94 45.78 22.73
CA ASN A 75 19.51 44.74 21.80
C ASN A 75 18.41 43.86 22.41
N GLN A 76 18.51 43.50 23.70
CA GLN A 76 17.48 42.70 24.37
C GLN A 76 16.16 43.47 24.56
N LYS A 77 16.20 44.80 24.68
CA LYS A 77 14.98 45.63 24.67
C LYS A 77 14.26 45.55 23.32
N GLN A 78 15.00 45.55 22.22
CA GLN A 78 14.43 45.39 20.88
C GLN A 78 13.94 43.96 20.64
N GLN A 79 14.69 42.94 21.06
CA GLN A 79 14.24 41.53 21.02
C GLN A 79 12.94 41.31 21.79
N TYR A 80 12.79 41.94 22.95
CA TYR A 80 11.55 41.86 23.74
C TYR A 80 10.34 42.46 23.00
N GLN A 81 10.56 43.54 22.24
CA GLN A 81 9.53 44.14 21.40
C GLN A 81 9.17 43.21 20.23
N TYR A 82 10.16 42.75 19.47
CA TYR A 82 9.95 41.90 18.30
C TYR A 82 9.31 40.55 18.68
N THR A 83 9.67 39.95 19.82
CA THR A 83 9.01 38.72 20.31
C THR A 83 7.54 38.94 20.67
N GLY A 84 7.18 40.12 21.21
CA GLY A 84 5.78 40.48 21.45
C GLY A 84 4.99 40.65 20.14
N GLU A 85 5.57 41.35 19.16
CA GLU A 85 4.96 41.55 17.84
C GLU A 85 4.85 40.21 17.06
N MET A 86 5.85 39.33 17.15
CA MET A 86 5.80 37.97 16.61
C MET A 86 4.62 37.17 17.17
N LEU A 87 4.40 37.19 18.49
CA LEU A 87 3.26 36.50 19.13
C LEU A 87 1.91 37.03 18.62
N ASP A 88 1.79 38.33 18.43
CA ASP A 88 0.58 38.94 17.89
C ASP A 88 0.35 38.51 16.44
N TYR A 89 1.39 38.48 15.60
CA TYR A 89 1.29 37.99 14.23
C TYR A 89 0.98 36.49 14.16
N LEU A 90 1.63 35.65 14.97
CA LEU A 90 1.33 34.21 15.03
C LEU A 90 -0.12 33.94 15.45
N ARG A 91 -0.64 34.65 16.46
CA ARG A 91 -2.04 34.51 16.90
C ARG A 91 -3.02 34.96 15.83
N ASN A 92 -2.72 36.06 15.15
CA ASN A 92 -3.57 36.57 14.07
C ASN A 92 -3.49 35.69 12.82
N TRP A 93 -2.32 35.14 12.50
CA TRP A 93 -2.14 34.14 11.45
C TRP A 93 -2.97 32.88 11.74
N ALA A 94 -2.85 32.30 12.95
CA ALA A 94 -3.64 31.14 13.35
C ALA A 94 -5.16 31.39 13.27
N ARG A 95 -5.62 32.60 13.64
CA ARG A 95 -7.03 33.01 13.52
C ARG A 95 -7.46 33.23 12.07
N ALA A 96 -6.58 33.77 11.24
CA ALA A 96 -6.84 34.00 9.82
C ALA A 96 -7.05 32.66 9.09
N VAL A 97 -6.17 31.68 9.36
CA VAL A 97 -6.29 30.30 8.85
C VAL A 97 -7.60 29.65 9.34
N GLU A 98 -7.90 29.72 10.65
CA GLU A 98 -9.16 29.17 11.18
C GLU A 98 -10.42 29.73 10.52
N ARG A 99 -10.40 31.03 10.20
CA ARG A 99 -11.54 31.78 9.65
C ARG A 99 -11.56 31.82 8.12
N ASN A 100 -10.70 31.06 7.43
CA ASN A 100 -10.56 31.08 5.97
C ASN A 100 -10.30 32.49 5.40
N ARG A 101 -9.52 33.32 6.11
CA ARG A 101 -9.08 34.64 5.65
C ARG A 101 -7.68 34.55 5.07
N ASN A 102 -7.58 33.96 3.89
CA ASN A 102 -6.31 33.57 3.29
C ASN A 102 -5.42 34.77 2.92
N GLU A 103 -6.01 35.90 2.53
CA GLU A 103 -5.29 37.16 2.29
C GLU A 103 -4.61 37.68 3.57
N ASP A 104 -5.35 37.68 4.69
CA ASP A 104 -4.83 38.09 6.00
C ASP A 104 -3.73 37.13 6.48
N ALA A 105 -3.89 35.82 6.22
CA ALA A 105 -2.94 34.79 6.63
C ALA A 105 -1.55 35.01 6.02
N LEU A 106 -1.48 35.30 4.70
CA LEU A 106 -0.23 35.58 4.00
C LEU A 106 0.48 36.82 4.58
N ILE A 107 -0.28 37.88 4.86
CA ILE A 107 0.25 39.12 5.43
C ILE A 107 0.81 38.88 6.84
N TYR A 108 0.11 38.11 7.67
CA TYR A 108 0.57 37.81 9.02
C TYR A 108 1.79 36.89 9.04
N GLU A 109 1.85 35.89 8.17
CA GLU A 109 3.03 35.03 8.01
C GLU A 109 4.24 35.84 7.58
N GLN A 110 4.12 36.70 6.55
CA GLN A 110 5.23 37.53 6.07
C GLN A 110 5.75 38.48 7.17
N LYS A 111 4.85 39.11 7.93
CA LYS A 111 5.24 39.98 9.04
C LYS A 111 5.94 39.20 10.14
N PHE A 112 5.43 38.01 10.48
CA PHE A 112 6.10 37.12 11.42
C PHE A 112 7.53 36.78 10.97
N LEU A 113 7.73 36.36 9.71
CA LEU A 113 9.04 36.01 9.16
C LEU A 113 10.02 37.20 9.21
N ALA A 114 9.57 38.41 8.88
CA ALA A 114 10.39 39.61 8.96
C ALA A 114 10.83 39.95 10.39
N HIS A 115 9.93 39.78 11.38
CA HIS A 115 10.23 40.06 12.79
C HIS A 115 11.14 38.98 13.39
N LEU A 116 11.03 37.73 12.91
CA LEU A 116 11.92 36.63 13.28
C LEU A 116 13.34 36.89 12.78
N GLU A 117 13.50 37.33 11.53
CA GLU A 117 14.80 37.70 10.96
C GLU A 117 15.47 38.82 11.77
N THR A 118 14.75 39.91 12.05
CA THR A 118 15.28 41.01 12.87
C THR A 118 15.60 40.57 14.31
N TYR A 119 14.81 39.67 14.90
CA TYR A 119 15.08 39.13 16.24
C TYR A 119 16.39 38.35 16.30
N GLU A 120 16.68 37.54 15.29
CA GLU A 120 17.93 36.78 15.17
C GLU A 120 19.14 37.67 14.89
N GLU A 121 19.01 38.68 14.01
CA GLU A 121 20.06 39.68 13.73
C GLU A 121 20.51 40.43 15.00
N LEU A 122 19.59 40.64 15.94
CA LEU A 122 19.87 41.26 17.24
C LEU A 122 20.57 40.31 18.24
N GLY A 123 20.88 39.08 17.84
CA GLY A 123 21.51 38.03 18.65
C GLY A 123 20.52 37.11 19.36
N GLY A 124 19.30 36.97 18.81
CA GLY A 124 18.28 36.07 19.35
C GLY A 124 18.61 34.60 19.06
N GLN A 125 18.16 33.68 19.90
CA GLN A 125 18.29 32.25 19.61
C GLN A 125 17.35 31.86 18.47
N PRO A 126 17.82 31.14 17.42
CA PRO A 126 16.98 30.70 16.33
C PRO A 126 15.88 29.76 16.83
N LEU A 127 14.74 29.72 16.14
CA LEU A 127 13.66 28.81 16.49
C LEU A 127 13.98 27.40 15.97
N ASP A 128 14.18 26.44 16.86
CA ASP A 128 14.43 25.04 16.49
C ASP A 128 13.32 24.44 15.60
N SER A 129 12.08 24.92 15.77
CA SER A 129 10.95 24.49 14.92
C SER A 129 10.95 25.09 13.52
N PHE A 130 11.74 26.14 13.29
CA PHE A 130 11.74 26.93 12.07
C PHE A 130 13.18 27.25 11.60
N PRO A 131 13.94 26.21 11.19
CA PRO A 131 15.33 26.37 10.76
C PRO A 131 15.45 27.27 9.52
N ASN A 132 16.65 27.86 9.32
CA ASN A 132 16.93 28.85 8.27
C ASN A 132 16.44 28.43 6.88
N HIS A 133 16.63 27.18 6.48
CA HIS A 133 16.16 26.68 5.17
C HIS A 133 14.63 26.74 5.01
N LYS A 134 13.86 26.46 6.09
CA LYS A 134 12.39 26.58 6.05
C LYS A 134 11.96 28.04 5.97
N ARG A 135 12.73 28.95 6.57
CA ARG A 135 12.48 30.40 6.49
C ARG A 135 12.70 30.94 5.09
N GLU A 136 13.87 30.66 4.50
CA GLU A 136 14.19 31.09 3.14
C GLU A 136 13.13 30.60 2.15
N LEU A 137 12.76 29.32 2.26
CA LEU A 137 11.68 28.71 1.48
C LEU A 137 10.33 29.41 1.67
N ALA A 138 9.92 29.68 2.91
CA ALA A 138 8.65 30.34 3.20
C ALA A 138 8.63 31.80 2.68
N THR A 139 9.75 32.51 2.80
CA THR A 139 9.91 33.88 2.28
C THR A 139 9.83 33.90 0.76
N GLU A 140 10.55 33.01 0.06
CA GLU A 140 10.48 32.91 -1.40
C GLU A 140 9.10 32.48 -1.90
N ARG A 141 8.46 31.53 -1.22
CA ARG A 141 7.08 31.13 -1.52
C ARG A 141 6.14 32.32 -1.40
N ASN A 142 6.24 33.09 -0.31
CA ASN A 142 5.38 34.25 -0.09
C ASN A 142 5.65 35.34 -1.13
N ALA A 143 6.90 35.54 -1.53
CA ALA A 143 7.25 36.43 -2.63
C ALA A 143 6.61 35.99 -3.95
N TRP A 144 6.63 34.69 -4.27
CA TRP A 144 5.98 34.13 -5.46
C TRP A 144 4.46 34.36 -5.45
N LEU A 145 3.80 34.10 -4.31
CA LEU A 145 2.36 34.30 -4.16
C LEU A 145 1.98 35.77 -4.38
N ILE A 146 2.77 36.71 -3.86
CA ILE A 146 2.56 38.16 -4.05
C ILE A 146 2.80 38.56 -5.51
N GLU A 147 3.90 38.10 -6.13
CA GLU A 147 4.24 38.42 -7.52
C GLU A 147 3.16 37.98 -8.51
N HIS A 148 2.50 36.86 -8.22
CA HIS A 148 1.48 36.26 -9.10
C HIS A 148 0.03 36.52 -8.65
N GLU A 149 -0.19 37.40 -7.66
CA GLU A 149 -1.50 37.75 -7.10
C GLU A 149 -2.32 36.51 -6.66
N LEU A 150 -1.67 35.61 -5.92
CA LEU A 150 -2.22 34.34 -5.46
C LEU A 150 -2.59 34.40 -3.98
N TYR A 151 -3.72 33.79 -3.63
CA TYR A 151 -4.12 33.61 -2.24
C TYR A 151 -3.38 32.44 -1.61
N TYR A 152 -3.12 32.51 -0.30
CA TYR A 152 -2.60 31.38 0.45
C TYR A 152 -3.62 30.23 0.46
N GLU A 153 -3.18 29.03 0.13
CA GLU A 153 -3.97 27.81 0.28
C GLU A 153 -3.21 26.80 1.12
N ASP A 154 -3.96 25.99 1.89
CA ASP A 154 -3.37 24.92 2.67
C ASP A 154 -2.98 23.75 1.77
N GLU A 155 -1.67 23.59 1.54
CA GLU A 155 -1.11 22.51 0.74
C GLU A 155 -1.28 21.14 1.40
N THR A 156 -1.46 21.08 2.73
CA THR A 156 -1.63 19.81 3.45
C THR A 156 -3.02 19.22 3.25
N ILE A 157 -4.01 20.08 2.96
CA ILE A 157 -5.40 19.68 2.73
C ILE A 157 -5.90 20.31 1.42
N PRO A 158 -5.48 19.75 0.27
CA PRO A 158 -5.70 20.35 -1.03
C PRO A 158 -7.16 20.21 -1.49
N HIS A 159 -7.87 21.34 -1.54
CA HIS A 159 -9.25 21.42 -2.03
C HIS A 159 -9.39 22.13 -3.38
N SER A 160 -8.41 22.95 -3.74
CA SER A 160 -8.46 23.74 -4.97
C SER A 160 -8.18 22.88 -6.21
N PRO A 161 -8.63 23.32 -7.40
CA PRO A 161 -8.44 22.55 -8.61
C PRO A 161 -6.99 22.24 -8.98
N HIS A 162 -6.07 23.15 -8.68
CA HIS A 162 -4.66 23.02 -9.06
C HIS A 162 -3.88 22.15 -8.06
N LEU A 163 -4.15 22.26 -6.75
CA LEU A 163 -3.58 21.37 -5.74
C LEU A 163 -4.15 19.94 -5.84
N LEU A 164 -5.46 19.78 -6.06
CA LEU A 164 -6.04 18.46 -6.28
C LEU A 164 -5.53 17.82 -7.58
N LEU A 165 -5.24 18.63 -8.61
CA LEU A 165 -4.61 18.14 -9.84
C LEU A 165 -3.20 17.59 -9.57
N LYS A 166 -2.40 18.26 -8.72
CA LYS A 166 -1.11 17.74 -8.25
C LYS A 166 -1.29 16.40 -7.56
N GLU A 167 -2.13 16.31 -6.53
CA GLU A 167 -2.37 15.07 -5.78
C GLU A 167 -2.90 13.94 -6.66
N SER A 168 -3.86 14.26 -7.53
CA SER A 168 -4.38 13.31 -8.51
C SER A 168 -3.30 12.82 -9.44
N SER A 169 -2.35 13.67 -9.82
CA SER A 169 -1.23 13.31 -10.70
C SER A 169 -0.19 12.47 -9.96
N ILE A 170 0.15 12.78 -8.71
CA ILE A 170 1.02 11.92 -7.87
C ILE A 170 0.42 10.52 -7.79
N PHE A 171 -0.89 10.43 -7.48
CA PHE A 171 -1.56 9.14 -7.34
C PHE A 171 -1.75 8.41 -8.68
N LEU A 172 -2.22 9.09 -9.73
CA LEU A 172 -2.57 8.48 -11.01
C LEU A 172 -1.41 8.37 -12.00
N PHE A 173 -0.29 9.06 -11.79
CA PHE A 173 0.96 8.83 -12.52
C PHE A 173 1.91 7.90 -11.76
N SER A 174 1.37 7.06 -10.89
CA SER A 174 2.10 6.04 -10.14
C SER A 174 2.13 4.66 -10.82
N ILE A 175 2.85 3.73 -10.19
CA ILE A 175 2.86 2.29 -10.52
C ILE A 175 1.45 1.69 -10.62
N LEU A 176 0.48 2.21 -9.86
CA LEU A 176 -0.91 1.73 -9.89
C LEU A 176 -1.50 1.86 -11.30
N SER A 177 -1.33 3.02 -11.93
CA SER A 177 -1.83 3.26 -13.28
C SER A 177 -1.05 2.50 -14.33
N VAL A 178 0.25 2.29 -14.14
CA VAL A 178 1.05 1.38 -14.99
C VAL A 178 0.43 -0.01 -14.99
N VAL A 179 0.11 -0.57 -13.81
CA VAL A 179 -0.56 -1.88 -13.68
C VAL A 179 -1.93 -1.89 -14.35
N ILE A 180 -2.74 -0.84 -14.18
CA ILE A 180 -4.07 -0.73 -14.81
C ILE A 180 -3.95 -0.70 -16.34
N LEU A 181 -2.99 0.05 -16.89
CA LEU A 181 -2.75 0.13 -18.33
C LEU A 181 -2.25 -1.21 -18.89
N ILE A 182 -1.38 -1.93 -18.17
CA ILE A 182 -0.96 -3.29 -18.55
C ILE A 182 -2.17 -4.24 -18.55
N LEU A 183 -2.99 -4.23 -17.50
CA LEU A 183 -4.15 -5.12 -17.37
C LEU A 183 -5.15 -4.89 -18.51
N LEU A 184 -5.42 -3.63 -18.84
CA LEU A 184 -6.36 -3.27 -19.89
C LEU A 184 -5.77 -3.44 -21.28
N PHE A 185 -4.51 -3.08 -21.54
CA PHE A 185 -3.96 -2.95 -22.90
C PHE A 185 -2.74 -3.81 -23.20
N GLY A 186 -2.05 -4.33 -22.18
CA GLY A 186 -0.86 -5.18 -22.31
C GLY A 186 -1.11 -6.50 -23.07
N ASN A 187 -2.36 -6.90 -23.30
CA ASN A 187 -2.74 -8.10 -24.06
C ASN A 187 -3.09 -7.86 -25.53
N ILE A 188 -2.74 -6.71 -26.11
CA ILE A 188 -3.21 -6.27 -27.43
C ILE A 188 -2.95 -7.29 -28.56
N VAL A 189 -1.81 -8.00 -28.51
CA VAL A 189 -1.45 -9.04 -29.50
C VAL A 189 -1.90 -10.43 -29.05
N THR A 190 -1.62 -10.84 -27.80
CA THR A 190 -1.94 -12.20 -27.32
C THR A 190 -3.43 -12.50 -27.37
N LYS A 191 -4.28 -11.50 -27.14
CA LYS A 191 -5.73 -11.65 -27.32
C LYS A 191 -6.11 -12.05 -28.76
N GLU A 192 -5.42 -11.53 -29.76
CA GLU A 192 -5.68 -11.90 -31.16
C GLU A 192 -5.17 -13.30 -31.49
N LYS A 193 -4.07 -13.73 -30.87
CA LYS A 193 -3.56 -15.10 -30.96
C LYS A 193 -4.57 -16.09 -30.34
N GLU A 194 -5.06 -15.78 -29.14
CA GLU A 194 -6.10 -16.57 -28.46
C GLU A 194 -7.40 -16.61 -29.29
N GLU A 195 -7.82 -15.50 -29.87
CA GLU A 195 -9.03 -15.42 -30.70
C GLU A 195 -8.82 -15.96 -32.13
N LYS A 196 -7.61 -16.39 -32.52
CA LYS A 196 -7.22 -16.78 -33.89
C LYS A 196 -7.36 -15.68 -34.95
N THR A 197 -7.73 -14.45 -34.58
CA THR A 197 -7.83 -13.33 -35.52
C THR A 197 -6.46 -12.89 -36.03
N TRP A 198 -5.39 -13.23 -35.31
CA TRP A 198 -4.01 -13.02 -35.78
C TRP A 198 -3.75 -13.70 -37.14
N LEU A 199 -4.30 -14.90 -37.36
CA LEU A 199 -4.15 -15.62 -38.63
C LEU A 199 -4.82 -14.87 -39.78
N THR A 200 -5.97 -14.24 -39.53
CA THR A 200 -6.68 -13.43 -40.52
C THR A 200 -5.90 -12.15 -40.88
N LEU A 201 -5.22 -11.54 -39.90
CA LEU A 201 -4.35 -10.39 -40.19
C LEU A 201 -3.16 -10.82 -41.06
N ARG A 202 -2.65 -12.04 -40.88
CA ARG A 202 -1.55 -12.59 -41.70
C ARG A 202 -1.96 -12.94 -43.14
N THR A 203 -3.23 -13.20 -43.40
CA THR A 203 -3.70 -13.40 -44.78
C THR A 203 -3.79 -12.10 -45.58
N GLN A 204 -3.67 -10.95 -44.92
CA GLN A 204 -3.64 -9.65 -45.58
C GLN A 204 -2.20 -9.35 -46.03
N PRO A 205 -2.00 -8.58 -47.11
CA PRO A 205 -0.68 -8.18 -47.60
C PRO A 205 -0.06 -7.09 -46.69
N LEU A 206 0.15 -7.43 -45.42
CA LEU A 206 0.69 -6.56 -44.38
C LEU A 206 1.95 -7.21 -43.78
N ILE A 207 3.03 -6.45 -43.73
CA ILE A 207 4.28 -6.88 -43.09
C ILE A 207 4.07 -6.92 -41.58
N ASN A 208 4.52 -8.01 -40.93
CA ASN A 208 4.32 -8.24 -39.48
C ASN A 208 4.88 -7.11 -38.61
N GLU A 209 6.05 -6.58 -38.97
CA GLU A 209 6.71 -5.46 -38.29
C GLU A 209 5.80 -4.23 -38.26
N LYS A 210 5.18 -3.91 -39.41
CA LYS A 210 4.22 -2.81 -39.54
C LYS A 210 2.99 -3.03 -38.65
N ILE A 211 2.53 -4.26 -38.48
CA ILE A 211 1.43 -4.58 -37.56
C ILE A 211 1.83 -4.28 -36.11
N MET A 212 3.02 -4.72 -35.68
CA MET A 212 3.52 -4.48 -34.32
C MET A 212 3.70 -2.99 -34.04
N ILE A 213 4.32 -2.24 -34.96
CA ILE A 213 4.50 -0.79 -34.83
C ILE A 213 3.16 -0.07 -34.75
N MET A 214 2.16 -0.44 -35.57
CA MET A 214 0.84 0.18 -35.52
C MET A 214 0.09 -0.12 -34.23
N LYS A 215 0.29 -1.30 -33.64
CA LYS A 215 -0.24 -1.62 -32.30
C LYS A 215 0.46 -0.81 -31.21
N PHE A 216 1.78 -0.66 -31.27
CA PHE A 216 2.52 0.20 -30.35
C PHE A 216 2.03 1.64 -30.45
N LEU A 217 1.91 2.21 -31.65
CA LEU A 217 1.41 3.57 -31.87
C LEU A 217 -0.04 3.75 -31.35
N ALA A 218 -0.89 2.72 -31.46
CA ALA A 218 -2.22 2.74 -30.85
C ALA A 218 -2.15 2.83 -29.32
N LEU A 219 -1.18 2.14 -28.68
CA LEU A 219 -0.93 2.23 -27.24
C LEU A 219 -0.42 3.63 -26.84
N VAL A 220 0.47 4.25 -27.63
CA VAL A 220 0.91 5.64 -27.41
C VAL A 220 -0.28 6.61 -27.39
N ILE A 221 -1.20 6.47 -28.35
CA ILE A 221 -2.40 7.32 -28.42
C ILE A 221 -3.32 7.10 -27.21
N ILE A 222 -3.45 5.86 -26.72
CA ILE A 222 -4.20 5.56 -25.50
C ILE A 222 -3.55 6.23 -24.28
N LEU A 223 -2.23 6.19 -24.18
CA LEU A 223 -1.49 6.83 -23.09
C LEU A 223 -1.69 8.35 -23.07
N LEU A 224 -1.61 9.00 -24.22
CA LEU A 224 -1.91 10.44 -24.33
C LEU A 224 -3.35 10.74 -23.92
N ALA A 225 -4.31 9.92 -24.37
CA ALA A 225 -5.71 10.07 -23.97
C ALA A 225 -5.92 9.87 -22.47
N PHE A 226 -5.15 8.99 -21.82
CA PHE A 226 -5.19 8.79 -20.38
C PHE A 226 -4.66 10.02 -19.63
N ILE A 227 -3.52 10.58 -20.03
CA ILE A 227 -2.94 11.78 -19.40
C ILE A 227 -3.92 12.96 -19.50
N ILE A 228 -4.49 13.18 -20.69
CA ILE A 228 -5.51 14.23 -20.91
C ILE A 228 -6.72 14.01 -20.00
N MET A 229 -7.16 12.76 -19.85
CA MET A 229 -8.28 12.40 -18.98
C MET A 229 -8.00 12.68 -17.50
N VAL A 230 -6.79 12.37 -17.01
CA VAL A 230 -6.37 12.70 -15.63
C VAL A 230 -6.39 14.21 -15.41
N VAL A 231 -5.81 15.00 -16.32
CA VAL A 231 -5.78 16.47 -16.20
C VAL A 231 -7.18 17.05 -16.22
N ILE A 232 -8.03 16.66 -17.19
CA ILE A 232 -9.39 17.17 -17.31
C ILE A 232 -10.22 16.84 -16.06
N ILE A 233 -10.16 15.59 -15.57
CA ILE A 233 -10.95 15.16 -14.40
C ILE A 233 -10.42 15.78 -13.11
N GLY A 234 -9.10 15.89 -12.97
CA GLY A 234 -8.42 16.54 -11.85
C GLY A 234 -8.86 17.99 -11.67
N ILE A 235 -9.12 18.69 -12.77
CA ILE A 235 -9.68 20.06 -12.75
C ILE A 235 -11.19 20.04 -12.57
N LEU A 236 -11.91 19.20 -13.33
CA LEU A 236 -13.37 19.25 -13.42
C LEU A 236 -14.09 18.87 -12.12
N ILE A 237 -13.59 17.89 -11.36
CA ILE A 237 -14.22 17.49 -10.09
C ILE A 237 -14.20 18.61 -9.04
N PRO A 238 -13.04 19.19 -8.67
CA PRO A 238 -12.99 20.27 -7.70
C PRO A 238 -13.64 21.55 -8.21
N SER A 239 -13.58 21.86 -9.52
CA SER A 239 -14.28 23.03 -10.06
C SER A 239 -15.81 22.89 -10.06
N LEU A 240 -16.36 21.67 -10.09
CA LEU A 240 -17.81 21.46 -10.02
C LEU A 240 -18.34 21.38 -8.59
N LEU A 241 -17.50 20.97 -7.63
CA LEU A 241 -17.91 20.68 -6.25
C LEU A 241 -17.38 21.69 -5.23
N GLY A 242 -16.29 22.39 -5.54
CA GLY A 242 -15.63 23.36 -4.68
C GLY A 242 -15.85 24.81 -5.13
N GLU A 243 -15.42 25.74 -4.27
CA GLU A 243 -15.61 27.18 -4.45
C GLU A 243 -14.35 27.90 -4.99
N HIS A 244 -13.22 27.19 -5.13
CA HIS A 244 -11.93 27.76 -5.50
C HIS A 244 -11.74 27.85 -7.02
N GLU A 245 -11.11 28.93 -7.47
CA GLU A 245 -10.74 29.12 -8.88
C GLU A 245 -9.50 28.31 -9.28
N LEU A 246 -9.38 28.00 -10.57
CA LEU A 246 -8.22 27.30 -11.10
C LEU A 246 -7.06 28.28 -11.29
N ASN A 247 -5.95 28.08 -10.59
CA ASN A 247 -4.71 28.83 -10.82
C ASN A 247 -3.51 27.90 -11.05
N LEU A 248 -3.09 27.77 -12.30
CA LEU A 248 -1.99 26.86 -12.68
C LEU A 248 -0.59 27.45 -12.45
N ASN A 249 -0.50 28.70 -12.00
CA ASN A 249 0.75 29.36 -11.61
C ASN A 249 1.06 29.20 -10.12
N TYR A 250 0.19 28.50 -9.38
CA TYR A 250 0.41 28.24 -7.95
C TYR A 250 1.75 27.53 -7.71
N PRO A 251 2.56 28.02 -6.75
CA PRO A 251 3.89 27.49 -6.50
C PRO A 251 3.84 26.06 -5.97
N GLN A 252 4.74 25.22 -6.45
CA GLN A 252 4.95 23.85 -6.01
C GLN A 252 6.41 23.72 -5.60
N ILE A 253 6.62 23.32 -4.35
CA ILE A 253 7.94 23.20 -3.76
C ILE A 253 8.49 21.81 -4.07
N LEU A 254 9.72 21.76 -4.60
CA LEU A 254 10.50 20.56 -4.78
C LEU A 254 11.68 20.58 -3.81
N LEU A 255 11.84 19.52 -3.01
CA LEU A 255 12.86 19.43 -1.96
C LEU A 255 13.92 18.38 -2.32
N ALA A 256 15.20 18.76 -2.30
CA ALA A 256 16.35 17.85 -2.18
C ALA A 256 16.97 18.02 -0.79
N GLU A 257 17.89 17.12 -0.44
CA GLU A 257 18.55 17.08 0.87
C GLU A 257 19.17 18.44 1.29
N GLU A 258 19.62 19.28 0.35
CA GLU A 258 20.19 20.60 0.65
C GLU A 258 19.66 21.77 -0.22
N ASP A 259 18.90 21.50 -1.29
CA ASP A 259 18.42 22.51 -2.24
C ASP A 259 16.90 22.43 -2.43
N TYR A 260 16.26 23.56 -2.73
CA TYR A 260 14.85 23.61 -3.12
C TYR A 260 14.63 24.39 -4.41
N VAL A 261 13.58 24.03 -5.14
CA VAL A 261 13.15 24.77 -6.34
C VAL A 261 11.65 24.95 -6.31
N ILE A 262 11.20 26.20 -6.46
CA ILE A 262 9.79 26.53 -6.63
C ILE A 262 9.46 26.52 -8.12
N ILE A 263 8.48 25.72 -8.51
CA ILE A 263 7.96 25.66 -9.89
C ILE A 263 6.46 25.87 -9.92
N SER A 264 5.92 26.35 -11.03
CA SER A 264 4.47 26.43 -11.18
C SER A 264 3.82 25.04 -11.26
N THR A 265 2.55 24.97 -10.88
CA THR A 265 1.74 23.75 -11.04
C THR A 265 1.73 23.25 -12.48
N THR A 266 1.72 24.15 -13.49
CA THR A 266 1.85 23.76 -14.90
C THR A 266 3.15 23.01 -15.18
N ALA A 267 4.29 23.54 -14.72
CA ALA A 267 5.59 22.94 -14.92
C ALA A 267 5.69 21.58 -14.21
N TYR A 268 5.14 21.48 -13.00
CA TYR A 268 5.06 20.24 -12.24
C TYR A 268 4.29 19.15 -12.99
N ILE A 269 3.08 19.46 -13.47
CA ILE A 269 2.23 18.50 -14.19
C ILE A 269 2.86 18.07 -15.51
N LEU A 270 3.48 19.00 -16.25
CA LEU A 270 4.20 18.68 -17.48
C LEU A 270 5.38 17.74 -17.21
N ARG A 271 6.17 18.03 -16.18
CA ARG A 271 7.26 17.17 -15.72
C ARG A 271 6.73 15.77 -15.41
N ALA A 272 5.73 15.68 -14.55
CA ALA A 272 5.14 14.40 -14.15
C ALA A 272 4.60 13.60 -15.35
N ALA A 273 3.94 14.26 -16.31
CA ALA A 273 3.45 13.64 -17.52
C ALA A 273 4.58 13.09 -18.42
N VAL A 274 5.71 13.78 -18.54
CA VAL A 274 6.86 13.32 -19.34
C VAL A 274 7.51 12.08 -18.71
N TYR A 275 7.76 12.10 -17.40
CA TYR A 275 8.32 10.96 -16.68
C TYR A 275 7.38 9.75 -16.77
N PHE A 276 6.11 9.94 -16.47
CA PHE A 276 5.11 8.88 -16.55
C PHE A 276 4.99 8.31 -17.97
N THR A 277 5.00 9.18 -18.99
CA THR A 277 4.97 8.75 -20.39
C THR A 277 6.16 7.85 -20.70
N SER A 278 7.36 8.25 -20.30
CA SER A 278 8.60 7.51 -20.56
C SER A 278 8.56 6.11 -19.94
N VAL A 279 8.15 6.01 -18.68
CA VAL A 279 7.98 4.74 -17.96
C VAL A 279 6.95 3.86 -18.66
N VAL A 280 5.76 4.39 -18.96
CA VAL A 280 4.68 3.60 -19.57
C VAL A 280 5.05 3.12 -20.97
N LEU A 281 5.76 3.92 -21.77
CA LEU A 281 6.24 3.51 -23.09
C LEU A 281 7.20 2.33 -23.00
N PHE A 282 8.17 2.38 -22.08
CA PHE A 282 9.07 1.27 -21.78
C PHE A 282 8.28 0.00 -21.42
N VAL A 283 7.35 0.11 -20.48
CA VAL A 283 6.53 -1.00 -20.00
C VAL A 283 5.64 -1.59 -21.11
N MET A 284 5.01 -0.75 -21.91
CA MET A 284 4.17 -1.17 -23.03
C MET A 284 4.99 -1.85 -24.13
N ALA A 285 6.19 -1.34 -24.43
CA ALA A 285 7.11 -1.96 -25.36
C ALA A 285 7.58 -3.33 -24.86
N PHE A 286 7.95 -3.43 -23.58
CA PHE A 286 8.30 -4.69 -22.93
C PHE A 286 7.15 -5.72 -23.00
N CYS A 287 5.92 -5.30 -22.68
CA CYS A 287 4.73 -6.15 -22.82
C CYS A 287 4.51 -6.58 -24.27
N LEU A 288 4.76 -5.71 -25.25
CA LEU A 288 4.63 -6.02 -26.67
C LEU A 288 5.69 -7.04 -27.13
N ALA A 289 6.91 -6.94 -26.63
CA ALA A 289 7.96 -7.94 -26.87
C ALA A 289 7.57 -9.31 -26.29
N LEU A 290 7.10 -9.34 -25.04
CA LEU A 290 6.61 -10.57 -24.40
C LEU A 290 5.40 -11.18 -25.14
N ASN A 291 4.50 -10.34 -25.66
CA ASN A 291 3.38 -10.77 -26.48
C ASN A 291 3.81 -11.51 -27.75
N GLY A 292 5.00 -11.19 -28.31
CA GLY A 292 5.62 -11.93 -29.40
C GLY A 292 5.86 -13.39 -29.03
N TRP A 293 6.37 -13.64 -27.82
CA TRP A 293 6.79 -14.95 -27.35
C TRP A 293 5.67 -15.77 -26.69
N ALA A 294 4.73 -15.11 -26.01
CA ALA A 294 3.67 -15.78 -25.28
C ALA A 294 2.49 -16.20 -26.16
N LYS A 295 1.88 -17.34 -25.81
CA LYS A 295 0.67 -17.86 -26.48
C LYS A 295 -0.63 -17.30 -25.91
N ASN A 296 -0.64 -16.97 -24.62
CA ASN A 296 -1.85 -16.62 -23.88
C ASN A 296 -1.68 -15.30 -23.12
N THR A 297 -2.76 -14.53 -23.06
CA THR A 297 -2.92 -13.26 -22.35
C THR A 297 -2.45 -13.36 -20.91
N TYR A 298 -2.86 -14.42 -20.20
CA TYR A 298 -2.47 -14.65 -18.80
C TYR A 298 -0.96 -14.66 -18.59
N THR A 299 -0.24 -15.36 -19.47
CA THR A 299 1.23 -15.51 -19.37
C THR A 299 1.92 -14.16 -19.49
N VAL A 300 1.46 -13.29 -20.40
CA VAL A 300 2.03 -11.96 -20.62
C VAL A 300 1.78 -11.07 -19.41
N LEU A 301 0.53 -10.98 -18.97
CA LEU A 301 0.16 -10.14 -17.83
C LEU A 301 0.89 -10.58 -16.56
N ALA A 302 0.97 -11.89 -16.30
CA ALA A 302 1.65 -12.40 -15.13
C ALA A 302 3.16 -12.11 -15.19
N ILE A 303 3.85 -12.51 -16.27
CA ILE A 303 5.31 -12.27 -16.39
C ILE A 303 5.62 -10.78 -16.35
N SER A 304 4.90 -9.94 -17.09
CA SER A 304 5.14 -8.49 -17.06
C SER A 304 4.96 -7.91 -15.65
N SER A 305 3.89 -8.29 -14.95
CA SER A 305 3.63 -7.78 -13.59
C SER A 305 4.73 -8.20 -12.61
N ILE A 306 5.17 -9.47 -12.60
CA ILE A 306 6.22 -9.87 -11.66
C ILE A 306 7.61 -9.37 -12.07
N THR A 307 7.92 -9.23 -13.36
CA THR A 307 9.17 -8.58 -13.77
C THR A 307 9.22 -7.13 -13.32
N LEU A 308 8.11 -6.37 -13.40
CA LEU A 308 8.06 -5.00 -12.88
C LEU A 308 8.21 -4.96 -11.36
N LEU A 309 7.53 -5.87 -10.65
CA LEU A 309 7.61 -5.94 -9.19
C LEU A 309 9.03 -6.29 -8.71
N ILE A 310 9.63 -7.33 -9.29
CA ILE A 310 11.01 -7.73 -8.98
C ILE A 310 11.99 -6.61 -9.35
N GLY A 311 11.84 -6.00 -10.53
CA GLY A 311 12.68 -4.90 -10.97
C GLY A 311 12.60 -3.69 -10.04
N TYR A 312 11.39 -3.34 -9.59
CA TYR A 312 11.15 -2.27 -8.60
C TYR A 312 11.89 -2.57 -7.29
N PHE A 313 11.63 -3.72 -6.66
CA PHE A 313 12.25 -4.06 -5.38
C PHE A 313 13.77 -4.27 -5.46
N LEU A 314 14.28 -4.87 -6.55
CA LEU A 314 15.73 -4.99 -6.73
C LEU A 314 16.40 -3.63 -6.84
N THR A 315 15.77 -2.69 -7.53
CA THR A 315 16.33 -1.34 -7.68
C THR A 315 16.32 -0.58 -6.35
N ASP A 316 15.27 -0.79 -5.55
CA ASP A 316 15.14 -0.22 -4.21
C ASP A 316 16.24 -0.71 -3.26
N ILE A 317 16.48 -2.03 -3.23
CA ILE A 317 17.41 -2.66 -2.28
C ILE A 317 18.88 -2.45 -2.67
N TYR A 318 19.20 -2.46 -3.97
CA TYR A 318 20.58 -2.40 -4.43
C TYR A 318 20.92 -1.02 -4.98
N ILE A 319 21.60 -0.20 -4.17
CA ILE A 319 22.10 1.13 -4.54
C ILE A 319 22.78 1.17 -5.93
N PRO A 320 23.61 0.19 -6.35
CA PRO A 320 24.20 0.19 -7.70
C PRO A 320 23.21 0.12 -8.86
N LEU A 321 21.96 -0.30 -8.60
CA LEU A 321 20.88 -0.34 -9.59
C LEU A 321 20.10 0.98 -9.63
N GLN A 322 20.28 1.89 -8.67
CA GLN A 322 19.66 3.22 -8.63
C GLN A 322 20.37 4.19 -9.58
N THR A 323 20.39 3.83 -10.86
CA THR A 323 21.05 4.58 -11.92
C THR A 323 20.06 4.91 -13.03
N ILE A 324 20.31 6.01 -13.75
CA ILE A 324 19.47 6.45 -14.89
C ILE A 324 19.36 5.39 -15.98
N ILE A 325 20.36 4.51 -16.10
CA ILE A 325 20.38 3.44 -17.10
C ILE A 325 19.30 2.39 -16.81
N ASN A 326 18.97 2.21 -15.53
CA ASN A 326 17.99 1.25 -15.08
C ASN A 326 16.56 1.81 -15.25
N PRO A 327 15.73 1.24 -16.16
CA PRO A 327 14.39 1.75 -16.40
C PRO A 327 13.45 1.54 -15.20
N PHE A 328 13.77 0.65 -14.26
CA PHE A 328 12.95 0.38 -13.08
C PHE A 328 13.11 1.44 -11.97
N TYR A 329 14.15 2.28 -12.01
CA TYR A 329 14.43 3.28 -10.98
C TYR A 329 13.27 4.28 -10.79
N HIS A 330 12.76 4.89 -11.88
CA HIS A 330 11.62 5.81 -11.79
C HIS A 330 10.24 5.13 -11.68
N LEU A 331 10.17 3.81 -11.46
CA LEU A 331 8.93 3.24 -10.91
C LEU A 331 8.73 3.68 -9.44
N GLN A 332 9.76 4.24 -8.80
CA GLN A 332 9.69 4.88 -7.50
C GLN A 332 9.17 6.32 -7.63
N LEU A 333 8.10 6.63 -6.90
CA LEU A 333 7.41 7.93 -6.83
C LEU A 333 8.24 9.14 -6.33
N PRO A 334 9.25 9.00 -5.43
CA PRO A 334 9.93 10.16 -4.82
C PRO A 334 10.65 11.10 -5.80
N MET A 335 10.97 10.63 -7.01
CA MET A 335 11.72 11.44 -7.99
C MET A 335 10.90 12.57 -8.63
N LEU A 336 9.57 12.57 -8.46
CA LEU A 336 8.72 13.69 -8.91
C LEU A 336 8.87 14.92 -8.01
N GLU A 337 9.31 14.73 -6.76
CA GLU A 337 9.37 15.76 -5.72
C GLU A 337 10.79 16.31 -5.50
N GLN A 338 11.81 15.70 -6.10
CA GLN A 338 13.19 16.19 -6.06
C GLN A 338 13.45 17.31 -7.09
N PRO A 339 14.26 18.34 -6.78
CA PRO A 339 14.68 19.37 -7.73
C PRO A 339 15.51 18.76 -8.89
N LEU A 340 15.53 19.48 -10.02
CA LEU A 340 16.13 19.01 -11.27
C LEU A 340 17.65 19.25 -11.28
N ASP A 341 18.44 18.19 -11.15
CA ASP A 341 19.82 18.19 -11.68
C ASP A 341 19.81 17.97 -13.19
N HIS A 342 20.83 18.44 -13.93
CA HIS A 342 21.00 18.18 -15.38
C HIS A 342 20.97 16.69 -15.76
N ILE A 343 21.28 15.83 -14.78
CA ILE A 343 21.30 14.37 -14.84
C ILE A 343 19.87 13.80 -14.99
N SER A 344 18.83 14.49 -14.51
CA SER A 344 17.43 14.03 -14.48
C SER A 344 16.75 13.89 -15.86
N TRP A 345 17.02 14.77 -16.82
CA TRP A 345 16.47 14.67 -18.19
C TRP A 345 17.07 13.54 -19.03
N GLY A 346 18.16 12.93 -18.59
CA GLY A 346 18.75 11.76 -19.25
C GLY A 346 17.81 10.55 -19.24
N TYR A 347 16.95 10.43 -18.22
CA TYR A 347 16.11 9.25 -18.03
C TYR A 347 15.03 9.07 -19.12
N PRO A 348 14.19 10.08 -19.45
CA PRO A 348 13.29 9.97 -20.60
C PRO A 348 14.01 9.48 -21.86
N GLY A 349 15.24 9.96 -22.10
CA GLY A 349 16.09 9.50 -23.18
C GLY A 349 16.42 8.01 -23.10
N VAL A 350 16.88 7.52 -21.95
CA VAL A 350 17.19 6.09 -21.76
C VAL A 350 15.95 5.21 -21.85
N CYS A 351 14.82 5.63 -21.29
CA CYS A 351 13.55 4.91 -21.45
C CYS A 351 13.12 4.82 -22.91
N LEU A 352 13.32 5.87 -23.71
CA LEU A 352 13.06 5.84 -25.14
C LEU A 352 14.01 4.86 -25.85
N LEU A 353 15.29 4.79 -25.47
CA LEU A 353 16.23 3.79 -26.01
C LEU A 353 15.76 2.36 -25.71
N TRP A 354 15.37 2.05 -24.46
CA TRP A 354 14.79 0.76 -24.10
C TRP A 354 13.49 0.47 -24.84
N THR A 355 12.64 1.49 -25.01
CA THR A 355 11.39 1.39 -25.77
C THR A 355 11.68 1.01 -27.23
N ILE A 356 12.62 1.69 -27.88
CA ILE A 356 13.04 1.39 -29.26
C ILE A 356 13.59 -0.02 -29.35
N LEU A 357 14.42 -0.45 -28.38
CA LEU A 357 14.98 -1.79 -28.31
C LEU A 357 13.87 -2.86 -28.22
N PHE A 358 12.91 -2.71 -27.30
CA PHE A 358 11.83 -3.69 -27.13
C PHE A 358 10.82 -3.70 -28.29
N VAL A 359 10.49 -2.54 -28.85
CA VAL A 359 9.65 -2.48 -30.07
C VAL A 359 10.37 -3.15 -31.24
N SER A 360 11.67 -2.92 -31.39
CA SER A 360 12.50 -3.60 -32.39
C SER A 360 12.51 -5.11 -32.17
N LEU A 361 12.72 -5.58 -30.94
CA LEU A 361 12.63 -7.01 -30.59
C LEU A 361 11.25 -7.60 -30.91
N ALA A 362 10.17 -6.87 -30.61
CA ALA A 362 8.81 -7.27 -30.92
C ALA A 362 8.56 -7.36 -32.44
N ALA A 363 9.15 -6.46 -33.22
CA ALA A 363 9.04 -6.42 -34.67
C ALA A 363 9.85 -7.56 -35.34
N PHE A 364 11.11 -7.75 -34.94
CA PHE A 364 12.04 -8.71 -35.56
C PHE A 364 11.83 -10.17 -35.12
N LYS A 365 11.48 -10.44 -33.86
CA LYS A 365 11.38 -11.82 -33.30
C LYS A 365 9.94 -12.30 -33.09
N ALA A 366 8.97 -11.81 -33.85
CA ALA A 366 7.54 -12.04 -33.63
C ALA A 366 7.09 -13.53 -33.59
N GLU A 367 7.92 -14.51 -34.04
CA GLU A 367 7.45 -15.90 -34.24
C GLU A 367 8.35 -17.05 -33.77
N LYS A 368 9.32 -16.86 -32.86
CA LYS A 368 9.82 -18.03 -32.10
C LYS A 368 8.84 -18.35 -30.98
N GLN A 369 7.95 -19.32 -31.21
CA GLN A 369 7.04 -19.82 -30.19
C GLN A 369 7.83 -20.54 -29.10
N ILE A 370 8.17 -19.83 -28.03
CA ILE A 370 8.82 -20.45 -26.87
C ILE A 370 7.72 -21.16 -26.06
N ASN A 371 7.64 -22.48 -26.17
CA ASN A 371 6.93 -23.29 -25.19
C ASN A 371 7.79 -23.32 -23.92
N LEU A 372 7.65 -22.31 -23.05
CA LEU A 372 8.38 -22.21 -21.78
C LEU A 372 8.28 -23.47 -20.91
N ILE A 373 7.22 -24.27 -21.09
CA ILE A 373 7.05 -25.59 -20.47
C ILE A 373 6.40 -26.50 -21.52
N TYR A 374 7.01 -27.67 -21.77
CA TYR A 374 6.62 -28.65 -22.78
C TYR A 374 5.09 -28.88 -22.81
N SER A 375 4.48 -28.64 -23.96
CA SER A 375 3.18 -29.21 -24.29
C SER A 375 3.28 -29.75 -25.72
N SER A 376 3.39 -31.07 -25.83
CA SER A 376 3.19 -31.78 -27.10
C SER A 376 1.88 -31.30 -27.73
N ASP A 377 1.93 -30.88 -29.01
CA ASP A 377 0.73 -30.54 -29.78
C ASP A 377 -0.19 -31.77 -29.96
N ARG A 378 0.35 -32.99 -29.84
CA ARG A 378 -0.44 -34.22 -29.71
C ARG A 378 -0.85 -34.42 -28.24
N LYS A 379 -2.11 -34.12 -27.93
CA LYS A 379 -2.73 -34.49 -26.66
C LYS A 379 -3.47 -35.82 -26.82
N ILE A 380 -3.03 -36.84 -26.10
CA ILE A 380 -3.72 -38.14 -26.04
C ILE A 380 -5.11 -37.92 -25.42
N PRO A 381 -6.20 -38.45 -26.01
CA PRO A 381 -7.53 -38.36 -25.41
C PRO A 381 -7.55 -39.04 -24.03
N PHE A 382 -8.26 -38.46 -23.06
CA PHE A 382 -8.40 -39.11 -21.76
C PHE A 382 -9.16 -40.43 -21.95
N ASN A 383 -8.71 -41.48 -21.27
CA ASN A 383 -9.31 -42.81 -21.33
C ASN A 383 -9.38 -43.39 -22.75
N ASN A 384 -8.39 -43.11 -23.60
CA ASN A 384 -8.30 -43.56 -25.00
C ASN A 384 -9.53 -43.20 -25.86
N GLY A 385 -10.32 -42.19 -25.46
CA GLY A 385 -11.52 -41.78 -26.18
C GLY A 385 -12.81 -42.50 -25.76
N ASN A 386 -12.75 -43.40 -24.77
CA ASN A 386 -13.95 -44.04 -24.23
C ASN A 386 -14.88 -42.99 -23.61
N THR A 387 -16.06 -42.82 -24.22
CA THR A 387 -17.09 -41.87 -23.78
C THR A 387 -17.96 -42.52 -22.70
N SER A 388 -18.04 -41.88 -21.52
CA SER A 388 -18.96 -42.34 -20.46
C SER A 388 -20.34 -41.74 -20.70
N ASN A 389 -21.39 -42.57 -20.74
CA ASN A 389 -22.72 -42.19 -21.21
C ASN A 389 -23.59 -41.44 -20.18
N THR A 390 -23.01 -40.67 -19.25
CA THR A 390 -23.78 -40.06 -18.15
C THR A 390 -23.57 -38.55 -18.02
N GLY A 391 -24.63 -37.77 -18.26
CA GLY A 391 -24.69 -36.30 -18.09
C GLY A 391 -24.79 -35.82 -16.63
N GLY A 392 -24.21 -36.58 -15.69
CA GLY A 392 -24.21 -36.27 -14.26
C GLY A 392 -23.29 -35.08 -13.92
N LEU A 393 -23.63 -34.32 -12.87
CA LEU A 393 -22.86 -33.13 -12.45
C LEU A 393 -21.38 -33.45 -12.20
N LEU A 394 -21.09 -34.58 -11.55
CA LEU A 394 -19.72 -35.03 -11.26
C LEU A 394 -18.89 -35.23 -12.53
N ASN A 395 -19.49 -35.68 -13.62
CA ASN A 395 -18.77 -35.85 -14.89
C ASN A 395 -18.45 -34.51 -15.54
N VAL A 396 -19.36 -33.53 -15.43
CA VAL A 396 -19.10 -32.17 -15.89
C VAL A 396 -18.00 -31.51 -15.05
N VAL A 397 -18.00 -31.72 -13.73
CA VAL A 397 -16.92 -31.25 -12.83
C VAL A 397 -15.59 -31.89 -13.21
N ARG A 398 -15.53 -33.21 -13.39
CA ARG A 398 -14.32 -33.93 -13.84
C ARG A 398 -13.84 -33.44 -15.20
N PHE A 399 -14.76 -33.15 -16.12
CA PHE A 399 -14.43 -32.58 -17.42
C PHE A 399 -13.78 -31.19 -17.29
N GLU A 400 -14.36 -30.29 -16.48
CA GLU A 400 -13.79 -28.96 -16.25
C GLU A 400 -12.42 -29.04 -15.56
N LEU A 401 -12.23 -29.93 -14.58
CA LEU A 401 -10.92 -30.15 -13.94
C LEU A 401 -9.86 -30.57 -14.97
N ARG A 402 -10.17 -31.60 -15.77
CA ARG A 402 -9.31 -32.08 -16.87
C ARG A 402 -8.99 -31.00 -17.88
N LYS A 403 -9.97 -30.13 -18.19
CA LYS A 403 -9.79 -28.98 -19.08
C LYS A 403 -8.77 -28.01 -18.49
N GLN A 404 -8.86 -27.66 -17.21
CA GLN A 404 -7.91 -26.77 -16.56
C GLN A 404 -6.49 -27.35 -16.51
N CYS A 405 -6.34 -28.63 -16.15
CA CYS A 405 -5.04 -29.31 -16.19
C CYS A 405 -4.41 -29.26 -17.60
N ARG A 406 -5.20 -29.54 -18.65
CA ARG A 406 -4.72 -29.52 -20.05
C ARG A 406 -4.33 -28.14 -20.56
N LYS A 407 -4.84 -27.05 -19.98
CA LYS A 407 -4.42 -25.69 -20.35
C LYS A 407 -2.98 -25.39 -19.88
N GLY A 408 -2.50 -26.07 -18.84
CA GLY A 408 -1.16 -25.87 -18.27
C GLY A 408 -0.95 -24.52 -17.58
N LEU A 409 -2.00 -23.70 -17.44
CA LEU A 409 -1.92 -22.37 -16.83
C LEU A 409 -1.72 -22.43 -15.31
N LEU A 410 -2.27 -23.46 -14.65
CA LEU A 410 -2.07 -23.69 -13.21
C LEU A 410 -0.60 -23.91 -12.88
N LEU A 411 0.10 -24.77 -13.62
CA LEU A 411 1.54 -25.00 -13.41
C LEU A 411 2.35 -23.72 -13.56
N LYS A 412 2.08 -22.93 -14.60
CA LYS A 412 2.73 -21.61 -14.79
C LYS A 412 2.47 -20.67 -13.62
N THR A 413 1.26 -20.71 -13.05
CA THR A 413 0.89 -19.92 -11.87
C THR A 413 1.72 -20.32 -10.66
N TYR A 414 1.87 -21.61 -10.40
CA TYR A 414 2.70 -22.10 -9.30
C TYR A 414 4.17 -21.75 -9.48
N VAL A 415 4.73 -21.89 -10.69
CA VAL A 415 6.12 -21.48 -10.96
C VAL A 415 6.32 -20.01 -10.64
N ILE A 416 5.41 -19.15 -11.13
CA ILE A 416 5.44 -17.71 -10.86
C ILE A 416 5.36 -17.40 -9.36
N LEU A 417 4.40 -18.01 -8.66
CA LEU A 417 4.23 -17.79 -7.23
C LEU A 417 5.40 -18.33 -6.41
N THR A 418 6.02 -19.42 -6.85
CA THR A 418 7.23 -19.97 -6.20
C THR A 418 8.40 -19.00 -6.33
N VAL A 419 8.63 -18.44 -7.52
CA VAL A 419 9.66 -17.40 -7.73
C VAL A 419 9.41 -16.19 -6.84
N LEU A 420 8.14 -15.75 -6.73
CA LEU A 420 7.77 -14.64 -5.86
C LEU A 420 7.99 -14.94 -4.37
N VAL A 421 7.69 -16.17 -3.92
CA VAL A 421 7.95 -16.58 -2.54
C VAL A 421 9.44 -16.62 -2.25
N LEU A 422 10.26 -17.17 -3.16
CA LEU A 422 11.72 -17.18 -3.04
C LEU A 422 12.31 -15.76 -2.98
N PHE A 423 11.83 -14.88 -3.87
CA PHE A 423 12.24 -13.48 -3.90
C PHE A 423 11.83 -12.75 -2.62
N GLY A 424 10.59 -12.91 -2.17
CA GLY A 424 10.11 -12.35 -0.91
C GLY A 424 10.92 -12.86 0.29
N TYR A 425 11.23 -14.15 0.35
CA TYR A 425 12.11 -14.72 1.37
C TYR A 425 13.49 -14.03 1.38
N ALA A 426 14.12 -13.84 0.21
CA ALA A 426 15.42 -13.21 0.12
C ALA A 426 15.41 -11.79 0.70
N ILE A 427 14.40 -10.98 0.36
CA ILE A 427 14.22 -9.62 0.89
C ILE A 427 14.05 -9.63 2.41
N PHE A 428 13.10 -10.42 2.92
CA PHE A 428 12.82 -10.44 4.35
C PHE A 428 13.95 -11.05 5.17
N SER A 429 14.68 -12.01 4.61
CA SER A 429 15.87 -12.57 5.25
C SER A 429 16.97 -11.53 5.37
N GLN A 430 17.23 -10.75 4.33
CA GLN A 430 18.22 -9.68 4.39
C GLN A 430 17.82 -8.63 5.43
N GLN A 431 16.55 -8.20 5.44
CA GLN A 431 16.04 -7.25 6.40
C GLN A 431 16.09 -7.76 7.86
N ALA A 432 15.79 -9.04 8.08
CA ALA A 432 15.88 -9.65 9.42
C ALA A 432 17.31 -9.61 9.95
N ILE A 433 18.29 -10.05 9.14
CA ILE A 433 19.71 -10.07 9.50
C ILE A 433 20.21 -8.65 9.80
N GLN A 434 19.90 -7.68 8.93
CA GLN A 434 20.33 -6.28 9.13
C GLN A 434 19.79 -5.69 10.43
N LYS A 435 18.52 -5.96 10.78
CA LYS A 435 17.91 -5.45 12.01
C LYS A 435 18.48 -6.08 13.26
N GLU A 436 18.75 -7.38 13.21
CA GLU A 436 19.41 -8.10 14.30
C GLU A 436 20.82 -7.54 14.55
N GLU A 437 21.64 -7.39 13.49
CA GLU A 437 22.98 -6.78 13.57
C GLU A 437 22.94 -5.35 14.12
N GLN A 438 22.07 -4.50 13.57
CA GLN A 438 21.90 -3.12 14.03
C GLN A 438 21.51 -3.05 15.51
N ARG A 439 20.63 -3.95 15.98
CA ARG A 439 20.21 -3.96 17.38
C ARG A 439 21.36 -4.33 18.31
N ILE A 440 22.13 -5.37 17.98
CA ILE A 440 23.29 -5.78 18.79
C ILE A 440 24.38 -4.71 18.76
N GLU A 441 24.61 -4.08 17.60
CA GLU A 441 25.54 -2.96 17.50
C GLU A 441 25.08 -1.76 18.35
N SER A 442 23.78 -1.43 18.36
CA SER A 442 23.22 -0.36 19.19
C SER A 442 23.44 -0.61 20.69
N MET A 443 23.33 -1.87 21.14
CA MET A 443 23.60 -2.25 22.53
C MET A 443 25.09 -2.07 22.85
N ASN A 444 25.99 -2.53 21.99
CA ASN A 444 27.44 -2.35 22.17
C ASN A 444 27.88 -0.88 22.17
N ARG A 445 27.31 -0.06 21.28
CA ARG A 445 27.52 1.40 21.27
C ARG A 445 27.02 2.03 22.57
N SER A 446 25.85 1.63 23.06
CA SER A 446 25.29 2.11 24.33
C SER A 446 26.20 1.75 25.52
N ILE A 447 26.70 0.52 25.59
CA ILE A 447 27.68 0.09 26.62
C ILE A 447 28.92 1.01 26.59
N THR A 448 29.45 1.26 25.39
CA THR A 448 30.65 2.08 25.20
C THR A 448 30.42 3.54 25.61
N GLN A 449 29.28 4.13 25.23
CA GLN A 449 28.91 5.50 25.61
C GLN A 449 28.69 5.64 27.12
N ILE A 450 27.99 4.68 27.74
CA ILE A 450 27.77 4.68 29.19
C ILE A 450 29.10 4.61 29.94
N LYS A 451 29.98 3.68 29.55
CA LYS A 451 31.28 3.45 30.19
C LYS A 451 32.25 4.62 30.03
N ASN A 452 32.36 5.17 28.82
CA ASN A 452 33.43 6.11 28.48
C ASN A 452 33.00 7.58 28.58
N SER A 453 31.70 7.89 28.56
CA SER A 453 31.19 9.26 28.53
C SER A 453 30.22 9.54 29.67
N PHE A 454 29.08 8.82 29.76
CA PHE A 454 28.04 9.19 30.73
C PHE A 454 28.49 9.02 32.19
N ILE A 455 29.01 7.85 32.57
CA ILE A 455 29.44 7.62 33.97
C ILE A 455 30.57 8.56 34.39
N PRO A 456 31.66 8.74 33.60
CA PRO A 456 32.72 9.68 33.95
C PRO A 456 32.24 11.13 34.09
N ASN A 457 31.42 11.60 33.15
CA ASN A 457 30.89 12.97 33.19
C ASN A 457 30.00 13.19 34.42
N LEU A 458 29.10 12.24 34.71
CA LEU A 458 28.23 12.33 35.88
C LEU A 458 29.02 12.25 37.19
N LYS A 459 30.09 11.45 37.27
CA LYS A 459 30.99 11.43 38.44
C LYS A 459 31.66 12.78 38.66
N GLN A 460 32.17 13.40 37.60
CA GLN A 460 32.79 14.72 37.69
C GLN A 460 31.79 15.80 38.17
N LEU A 461 30.54 15.75 37.71
CA LEU A 461 29.45 16.62 38.18
C LEU A 461 29.07 16.34 39.64
N SER A 462 28.96 15.07 40.01
CA SER A 462 28.66 14.64 41.38
C SER A 462 29.74 15.04 42.38
N ASP A 463 31.00 15.13 41.95
CA ASP A 463 32.11 15.57 42.79
C ASP A 463 32.11 17.10 43.02
N SER A 464 31.43 17.87 42.16
CA SER A 464 31.31 19.33 42.27
C SER A 464 30.07 19.84 43.01
N GLU A 465 29.07 18.99 43.22
CA GLU A 465 27.80 19.33 43.87
C GLU A 465 27.77 18.84 45.34
N GLU A 466 26.94 19.47 46.20
CA GLU A 466 26.76 19.09 47.60
C GLU A 466 25.28 18.91 47.98
N GLY A 467 25.00 18.14 49.03
CA GLY A 467 23.65 17.93 49.55
C GLY A 467 22.77 17.04 48.67
N THR A 468 21.48 17.37 48.55
CA THR A 468 20.46 16.56 47.85
C THR A 468 20.71 16.39 46.35
N GLU A 469 21.46 17.29 45.72
CA GLU A 469 21.75 17.21 44.28
C GLU A 469 22.84 16.18 43.98
N LYS A 470 23.84 16.07 44.86
CA LYS A 470 24.84 15.00 44.82
C LYS A 470 24.21 13.62 44.96
N GLU A 471 23.29 13.45 45.91
CA GLU A 471 22.60 12.18 46.15
C GLU A 471 21.82 11.71 44.90
N ARG A 472 21.10 12.63 44.23
CA ARG A 472 20.39 12.33 42.97
C ARG A 472 21.33 11.98 41.82
N LEU A 473 22.51 12.62 41.73
CA LEU A 473 23.51 12.30 40.71
C LEU A 473 24.14 10.92 40.96
N GLU A 474 24.40 10.56 42.22
CA GLU A 474 24.88 9.22 42.61
C GLU A 474 23.86 8.14 42.26
N GLU A 475 22.57 8.35 42.52
CA GLU A 475 21.47 7.46 42.08
C GLU A 475 21.44 7.30 40.55
N THR A 476 21.65 8.41 39.83
CA THR A 476 21.71 8.38 38.35
C THR A 476 22.90 7.56 37.85
N ILE A 477 24.06 7.67 38.49
CA ILE A 477 25.27 6.89 38.18
C ILE A 477 25.02 5.40 38.44
N GLU A 478 24.39 5.06 39.56
CA GLU A 478 24.01 3.68 39.90
C GLU A 478 23.05 3.09 38.86
N HIS A 479 22.05 3.86 38.43
CA HIS A 479 21.15 3.45 37.35
C HIS A 479 21.91 3.10 36.07
N TYR A 480 22.87 3.94 35.66
CA TYR A 480 23.70 3.66 34.48
C TYR A 480 24.60 2.43 34.64
N HIS A 481 25.10 2.15 35.84
CA HIS A 481 25.80 0.89 36.14
C HIS A 481 24.88 -0.31 35.96
N ILE A 482 23.68 -0.29 36.54
CA ILE A 482 22.68 -1.37 36.39
C ILE A 482 22.31 -1.57 34.91
N LYS A 483 22.06 -0.47 34.19
CA LYS A 483 21.75 -0.50 32.75
C LYS A 483 22.88 -1.13 31.94
N MET A 484 24.13 -0.76 32.21
CA MET A 484 25.31 -1.32 31.56
C MET A 484 25.45 -2.82 31.83
N ASP A 485 25.25 -3.27 33.08
CA ASP A 485 25.34 -4.69 33.44
C ASP A 485 24.25 -5.52 32.76
N LYS A 486 23.02 -5.00 32.68
CA LYS A 486 21.92 -5.63 31.94
C LYS A 486 22.21 -5.69 30.44
N LEU A 487 22.78 -4.63 29.86
CA LEU A 487 23.20 -4.61 28.46
C LEU A 487 24.31 -5.63 28.17
N ASN A 488 25.35 -5.70 28.99
CA ASN A 488 26.42 -6.69 28.85
C ASN A 488 25.84 -8.11 28.92
N SER A 489 24.98 -8.37 29.92
CA SER A 489 24.32 -9.66 30.06
C SER A 489 23.45 -10.01 28.85
N ALA A 490 22.74 -9.04 28.27
CA ALA A 490 21.94 -9.23 27.06
C ALA A 490 22.80 -9.56 25.83
N VAL A 491 23.92 -8.86 25.64
CA VAL A 491 24.87 -9.13 24.54
C VAL A 491 25.55 -10.49 24.70
N ASP A 492 25.92 -10.88 25.91
CA ASP A 492 26.53 -12.19 26.17
C ASP A 492 25.50 -13.32 26.07
N GLY A 493 24.27 -13.10 26.53
CA GLY A 493 23.15 -14.01 26.33
C GLY A 493 22.87 -14.24 24.84
N TYR A 494 22.84 -13.18 24.04
CA TYR A 494 22.72 -13.28 22.57
C TYR A 494 23.78 -14.20 21.95
N LYS A 495 25.06 -14.04 22.34
CA LYS A 495 26.16 -14.90 21.83
C LYS A 495 26.04 -16.35 22.29
N ALA A 496 25.42 -16.58 23.44
CA ALA A 496 25.19 -17.91 24.01
C ALA A 496 23.87 -18.55 23.56
N GLU A 497 23.09 -17.89 22.70
CA GLU A 497 21.72 -18.26 22.33
C GLU A 497 20.76 -18.37 23.54
N ASP A 498 21.08 -17.65 24.64
CA ASP A 498 20.21 -17.47 25.80
C ASP A 498 19.50 -16.12 25.72
N TRP A 499 18.19 -16.17 25.53
CA TRP A 499 17.35 -14.99 25.33
C TRP A 499 16.86 -14.35 26.62
N ALA A 500 16.94 -15.04 27.76
CA ALA A 500 16.41 -14.54 29.03
C ALA A 500 17.07 -13.21 29.48
N PRO A 501 18.39 -13.03 29.35
CA PRO A 501 19.05 -11.74 29.65
C PRO A 501 18.56 -10.59 28.75
N ILE A 502 18.25 -10.87 27.49
CA ILE A 502 17.72 -9.89 26.54
C ILE A 502 16.35 -9.42 27.01
N TYR A 503 15.45 -10.35 27.36
CA TYR A 503 14.14 -10.00 27.91
C TYR A 503 14.25 -9.23 29.22
N GLY A 504 15.19 -9.60 30.08
CA GLY A 504 15.48 -8.90 31.32
C GLY A 504 15.87 -7.43 31.09
N TYR A 505 16.78 -7.17 30.15
CA TYR A 505 17.17 -5.81 29.78
C TYR A 505 16.00 -5.01 29.19
N GLU A 506 15.23 -5.62 28.32
CA GLU A 506 14.14 -4.95 27.62
C GLU A 506 12.96 -4.60 28.54
N ILE A 507 12.64 -5.49 29.48
CA ILE A 507 11.68 -5.22 30.55
C ILE A 507 12.19 -4.06 31.42
N PHE A 508 13.48 -4.07 31.78
CA PHE A 508 14.09 -2.97 32.54
C PHE A 508 13.97 -1.63 31.78
N HIS A 509 14.26 -1.62 30.48
CA HIS A 509 14.16 -0.43 29.63
C HIS A 509 12.71 0.09 29.53
N LEU A 510 11.72 -0.80 29.39
CA LEU A 510 10.31 -0.41 29.35
C LEU A 510 9.84 0.17 30.69
N ARG A 511 10.31 -0.35 31.83
CA ARG A 511 10.00 0.21 33.16
C ARG A 511 10.60 1.59 33.36
N PHE A 512 11.80 1.81 32.83
CA PHE A 512 12.41 3.14 32.77
C PHE A 512 11.55 4.13 31.97
N ILE A 513 11.16 3.78 30.73
CA ILE A 513 10.29 4.64 29.90
C ILE A 513 8.93 4.89 30.57
N ASN A 514 8.38 3.89 31.28
CA ASN A 514 7.09 4.02 31.97
C ASN A 514 7.15 4.93 33.22
N GLY A 515 8.36 5.32 33.66
CA GLY A 515 8.59 6.08 34.89
C GLY A 515 8.37 5.28 36.17
N GLU A 516 8.55 3.95 36.12
CA GLU A 516 8.48 3.07 37.30
C GLU A 516 9.79 3.02 38.09
N LEU A 517 10.89 3.46 37.50
CA LEU A 517 12.22 3.44 38.11
C LEU A 517 12.59 4.84 38.55
N ASP A 518 12.99 4.98 39.81
CA ASP A 518 13.59 6.21 40.30
C ASP A 518 15.01 6.33 39.73
N THR A 519 15.30 7.45 39.08
CA THR A 519 16.57 7.69 38.38
C THR A 519 17.19 9.02 38.78
N GLY A 520 16.81 9.57 39.93
CA GLY A 520 17.38 10.81 40.47
C GLY A 520 17.07 12.03 39.60
N VAL A 521 18.05 12.50 38.82
CA VAL A 521 17.97 13.74 38.01
C VAL A 521 17.41 13.52 36.61
N LEU A 522 17.31 12.27 36.16
CA LEU A 522 16.71 11.95 34.86
C LEU A 522 15.19 12.12 34.93
N ASP A 523 14.70 13.31 34.60
CA ASP A 523 13.29 13.51 34.31
C ASP A 523 12.86 12.57 33.16
N THR A 524 11.76 11.85 33.37
CA THR A 524 11.16 10.95 32.38
C THR A 524 10.45 11.74 31.26
N TYR A 525 11.19 12.56 30.51
CA TYR A 525 10.70 13.25 29.30
C TYR A 525 10.25 12.26 28.19
N TRP A 526 10.65 10.99 28.28
CA TRP A 526 10.33 9.93 27.30
C TRP A 526 8.86 9.48 27.29
N LYS A 527 8.04 9.93 28.25
CA LYS A 527 6.61 9.57 28.29
C LYS A 527 5.78 10.30 27.23
N GLU A 528 6.26 11.43 26.73
CA GLU A 528 5.49 12.27 25.77
C GLU A 528 5.44 11.65 24.37
N ASP A 529 6.49 10.93 23.97
CA ASP A 529 6.65 10.36 22.61
C ASP A 529 5.91 9.02 22.41
N HIS A 530 5.42 8.39 23.48
CA HIS A 530 4.85 7.04 23.42
C HIS A 530 3.53 6.93 24.17
N SER A 531 2.50 6.38 23.50
CA SER A 531 1.23 6.11 24.17
C SER A 531 1.41 5.06 25.29
N GLN A 532 0.76 5.28 26.45
CA GLN A 532 0.75 4.31 27.56
C GLN A 532 0.35 2.90 27.08
N PHE A 533 -0.60 2.83 26.15
CA PHE A 533 -1.02 1.58 25.53
C PHE A 533 0.14 0.84 24.82
N SER A 534 0.98 1.56 24.09
CA SER A 534 2.16 0.97 23.41
C SER A 534 3.16 0.41 24.42
N ILE A 535 3.36 1.09 25.56
CA ILE A 535 4.27 0.66 26.64
C ILE A 535 3.71 -0.61 27.30
N ASP A 536 2.46 -0.59 27.75
CA ASP A 536 1.81 -1.70 28.44
C ASP A 536 1.77 -2.97 27.57
N VAL A 537 1.42 -2.81 26.28
CA VAL A 537 1.46 -3.91 25.30
C VAL A 537 2.86 -4.47 25.17
N SER A 538 3.87 -3.61 24.99
CA SER A 538 5.25 -4.06 24.82
C SER A 538 5.77 -4.81 26.04
N PHE A 539 5.38 -4.34 27.23
CA PHE A 539 5.75 -4.95 28.51
C PHE A 539 5.10 -6.32 28.71
N ALA A 540 3.78 -6.41 28.49
CA ALA A 540 3.05 -7.67 28.56
C ALA A 540 3.57 -8.70 27.55
N GLU A 541 3.99 -8.23 26.38
CA GLU A 541 4.60 -9.08 25.37
C GLU A 541 5.97 -9.63 25.78
N GLN A 542 6.84 -8.79 26.36
CA GLN A 542 8.15 -9.26 26.84
C GLN A 542 8.00 -10.32 27.91
N LYS A 543 7.05 -10.13 28.84
CA LYS A 543 6.74 -11.15 29.84
C LYS A 543 6.30 -12.45 29.19
N TRP A 544 5.39 -12.38 28.22
CA TRP A 544 4.93 -13.55 27.48
C TRP A 544 6.07 -14.29 26.76
N MET A 545 6.98 -13.54 26.13
CA MET A 545 8.11 -14.12 25.42
C MET A 545 9.14 -14.75 26.37
N ALA A 546 9.40 -14.10 27.51
CA ALA A 546 10.28 -14.62 28.55
C ALA A 546 9.72 -15.90 29.20
N GLU A 547 8.43 -15.91 29.56
CA GLU A 547 7.75 -17.06 30.18
C GLU A 547 7.73 -18.30 29.29
N LYS A 548 7.84 -18.13 27.96
CA LYS A 548 7.72 -19.19 26.98
C LYS A 548 9.02 -19.45 26.21
N GLU A 549 10.12 -18.84 26.64
CA GLU A 549 11.45 -19.00 26.03
C GLU A 549 11.43 -18.81 24.51
N ILE A 550 10.64 -17.84 24.03
CA ILE A 550 10.48 -17.56 22.61
C ILE A 550 11.76 -16.91 22.10
N HIS A 551 12.12 -17.09 20.83
CA HIS A 551 13.26 -16.37 20.27
C HIS A 551 12.89 -14.91 20.00
N PRO A 552 13.72 -13.94 20.39
CA PRO A 552 13.42 -12.54 20.18
C PRO A 552 13.37 -12.22 18.69
N VAL A 553 12.39 -11.42 18.30
CA VAL A 553 12.42 -10.68 17.04
C VAL A 553 12.87 -9.28 17.43
N PHE A 554 13.90 -8.74 16.78
CA PHE A 554 14.61 -7.51 17.21
C PHE A 554 14.14 -6.23 16.47
N PRO A 555 13.03 -5.58 16.87
CA PRO A 555 12.79 -4.17 16.54
C PRO A 555 13.29 -3.24 17.66
N ASN A 556 13.29 -1.93 17.41
CA ASN A 556 13.25 -0.94 18.48
C ASN A 556 11.91 -1.02 19.24
N ARG A 557 11.87 -0.52 20.48
CA ARG A 557 10.69 -0.58 21.38
C ARG A 557 10.46 0.78 22.05
N PRO A 558 9.21 1.15 22.37
CA PRO A 558 7.98 0.34 22.40
C PRO A 558 7.33 0.10 21.03
N ASN A 559 6.47 -0.92 20.93
CA ASN A 559 5.82 -1.28 19.67
C ASN A 559 4.81 -0.23 19.20
N PRO A 560 4.80 0.13 17.91
CA PRO A 560 3.74 0.93 17.34
C PRO A 560 2.41 0.16 17.40
N THR A 561 1.40 0.80 17.97
CA THR A 561 0.03 0.30 18.05
C THR A 561 -0.92 1.18 17.25
N VAL A 562 -2.11 0.70 16.94
CA VAL A 562 -3.11 1.47 16.16
C VAL A 562 -3.59 2.73 16.92
N LEU A 563 -3.50 2.70 18.25
CA LEU A 563 -3.87 3.78 19.16
C LEU A 563 -2.72 4.73 19.48
N HIS A 564 -1.68 4.75 18.64
CA HIS A 564 -0.55 5.64 18.83
C HIS A 564 -0.95 7.06 18.39
N SER A 565 -1.15 7.95 19.36
CA SER A 565 -1.83 9.24 19.16
C SER A 565 -0.90 10.46 19.05
N ASN A 566 0.40 10.34 19.30
CA ASN A 566 1.23 11.53 19.56
C ASN A 566 2.38 11.77 18.56
N LEU A 567 2.63 10.86 17.61
CA LEU A 567 3.68 11.08 16.61
C LEU A 567 3.14 11.84 15.39
N ARG A 568 3.84 12.92 15.02
CA ARG A 568 3.64 13.68 13.78
C ARG A 568 3.70 12.75 12.57
N ASP A 569 2.91 12.99 11.53
CA ASP A 569 2.86 12.10 10.36
C ASP A 569 4.22 11.97 9.65
N GLU A 570 5.06 13.00 9.65
CA GLU A 570 6.45 12.95 9.13
C GLU A 570 7.36 12.01 9.96
N GLN A 571 7.22 12.00 11.30
CA GLN A 571 8.04 11.15 12.17
C GLN A 571 7.49 9.72 12.30
N LYS A 572 6.24 9.53 11.88
CA LYS A 572 5.52 8.27 12.02
C LYS A 572 6.05 7.21 11.08
N GLU A 573 6.45 7.56 9.85
CA GLU A 573 7.00 6.59 8.90
C GLU A 573 8.37 6.07 9.37
N ASP A 574 9.29 6.96 9.72
CA ASP A 574 10.60 6.60 10.30
C ASP A 574 10.45 5.79 11.59
N PHE A 575 9.54 6.20 12.47
CA PHE A 575 9.23 5.47 13.69
C PHE A 575 8.70 4.07 13.38
N LEU A 576 7.73 3.96 12.46
CA LEU A 576 7.18 2.67 12.03
C LEU A 576 8.26 1.78 11.42
N GLU A 577 9.15 2.32 10.60
CA GLU A 577 10.25 1.58 9.98
C GLU A 577 11.23 1.02 11.01
N LEU A 578 11.71 1.86 11.92
CA LEU A 578 12.62 1.50 13.02
C LEU A 578 12.01 0.44 13.94
N HIS A 579 10.68 0.46 14.13
CA HIS A 579 9.97 -0.46 15.02
C HIS A 579 9.29 -1.63 14.27
N THR A 580 9.44 -1.72 12.94
CA THR A 580 8.91 -2.87 12.19
C THR A 580 9.68 -4.13 12.53
N ARG A 581 8.95 -5.22 12.71
CA ARG A 581 9.48 -6.53 13.07
C ARG A 581 9.58 -7.45 11.88
N VAL A 582 10.78 -7.94 11.63
CA VAL A 582 11.06 -8.89 10.55
C VAL A 582 11.84 -10.06 11.15
N ASP A 583 11.41 -11.27 10.81
CA ASP A 583 12.10 -12.53 11.09
C ASP A 583 11.91 -13.40 9.83
N ASN A 584 12.88 -14.27 9.58
CA ASN A 584 12.96 -15.15 8.41
C ASN A 584 12.56 -16.60 8.71
N SER A 585 12.02 -16.89 9.89
CA SER A 585 11.41 -18.19 10.20
C SER A 585 10.14 -18.47 9.38
N GLY A 586 9.81 -19.74 9.18
CA GLY A 586 8.71 -20.18 8.33
C GLY A 586 7.33 -19.66 8.73
N LEU A 587 6.98 -19.76 10.01
CA LEU A 587 5.72 -19.23 10.55
C LEU A 587 5.69 -17.70 10.49
N TYR A 588 6.79 -17.04 10.85
CA TYR A 588 6.84 -15.58 10.89
C TYR A 588 6.79 -14.96 9.48
N LEU A 589 7.43 -15.59 8.49
CA LEU A 589 7.32 -15.17 7.10
C LEU A 589 5.88 -15.27 6.58
N LEU A 590 5.16 -16.35 6.91
CA LEU A 590 3.74 -16.45 6.57
C LEU A 590 2.91 -15.37 7.30
N TYR A 591 3.30 -14.99 8.51
CA TYR A 591 2.69 -13.87 9.22
C TYR A 591 2.94 -12.52 8.53
N ILE A 592 4.18 -12.24 8.11
CA ILE A 592 4.51 -11.07 7.29
C ILE A 592 3.69 -11.09 6.00
N TYR A 593 3.55 -12.26 5.36
CA TYR A 593 2.76 -12.44 4.15
C TYR A 593 1.31 -11.98 4.29
N PHE A 594 0.69 -12.25 5.44
CA PHE A 594 -0.65 -11.74 5.76
C PHE A 594 -0.63 -10.26 6.17
N ARG A 595 0.30 -9.86 7.05
CA ARG A 595 0.37 -8.50 7.62
C ARG A 595 0.68 -7.44 6.56
N LYS A 596 1.54 -7.74 5.59
CA LYS A 596 1.93 -6.88 4.46
C LYS A 596 1.06 -7.10 3.21
N TYR A 597 -0.10 -7.76 3.34
CA TYR A 597 -1.09 -7.91 2.29
C TYR A 597 -0.65 -8.68 1.03
N PHE A 598 0.46 -9.42 1.05
CA PHE A 598 0.92 -10.20 -0.11
C PHE A 598 -0.05 -11.29 -0.54
N TYR A 599 -0.97 -11.71 0.33
CA TYR A 599 -2.05 -12.64 0.00
C TYR A 599 -3.00 -12.16 -1.11
N PHE A 600 -3.06 -10.86 -1.40
CA PHE A 600 -3.82 -10.36 -2.56
C PHE A 600 -3.24 -10.86 -3.89
N LEU A 601 -1.94 -11.14 -3.96
CA LEU A 601 -1.28 -11.58 -5.19
C LEU A 601 -1.82 -12.93 -5.70
N PRO A 602 -1.78 -14.04 -4.93
CA PRO A 602 -2.39 -15.29 -5.36
C PRO A 602 -3.90 -15.17 -5.51
N MET A 603 -4.57 -14.35 -4.68
CA MET A 603 -6.01 -14.08 -4.80
C MET A 603 -6.36 -13.52 -6.19
N LEU A 604 -5.65 -12.48 -6.65
CA LEU A 604 -5.83 -11.87 -7.97
C LEU A 604 -5.44 -12.82 -9.11
N MET A 605 -4.36 -13.59 -8.95
CA MET A 605 -3.95 -14.58 -9.95
C MET A 605 -5.00 -15.68 -10.14
N PHE A 606 -5.56 -16.22 -9.05
CA PHE A 606 -6.64 -17.20 -9.10
C PHE A 606 -7.95 -16.60 -9.60
N LEU A 607 -8.26 -15.35 -9.23
CA LEU A 607 -9.41 -14.64 -9.78
C LEU A 607 -9.30 -14.50 -11.30
N PHE A 608 -8.13 -14.17 -11.83
CA PHE A 608 -7.93 -14.06 -13.28
C PHE A 608 -7.99 -15.44 -13.96
N LEU A 609 -7.38 -16.45 -13.34
CA LEU A 609 -7.29 -17.80 -13.90
C LEU A 609 -8.64 -18.54 -13.91
N LEU A 610 -9.44 -18.40 -12.85
CA LEU A 610 -10.62 -19.23 -12.58
C LEU A 610 -11.93 -18.41 -12.54
N GLY A 611 -11.87 -17.11 -12.24
CA GLY A 611 -13.04 -16.22 -12.15
C GLY A 611 -13.73 -15.90 -13.48
N GLY A 612 -13.09 -16.21 -14.62
CA GLY A 612 -13.68 -16.01 -15.95
C GLY A 612 -15.01 -16.76 -16.19
N GLY A 613 -15.26 -17.84 -15.43
CA GLY A 613 -16.54 -18.53 -15.38
C GLY A 613 -17.11 -18.88 -16.78
N VAL A 614 -18.36 -18.52 -17.01
CA VAL A 614 -19.06 -18.76 -18.29
C VAL A 614 -18.62 -17.75 -19.37
N ALA A 615 -18.06 -16.59 -18.99
CA ALA A 615 -17.60 -15.59 -19.94
C ALA A 615 -16.44 -16.11 -20.81
N GLU A 616 -15.64 -17.05 -20.30
CA GLU A 616 -14.59 -17.72 -21.08
C GLU A 616 -15.17 -18.49 -22.28
N GLU A 617 -16.40 -19.02 -22.17
CA GLU A 617 -17.06 -19.80 -23.24
C GLU A 617 -17.95 -18.95 -24.17
N LYS A 618 -18.20 -17.67 -23.80
CA LYS A 618 -19.06 -16.70 -24.53
C LYS A 618 -18.27 -15.76 -25.43
N GLY A 619 -16.95 -15.87 -25.48
CA GLY A 619 -16.07 -15.01 -26.27
C GLY A 619 -16.24 -15.22 -27.79
N LYS A 620 -15.26 -14.77 -28.57
CA LYS A 620 -15.31 -14.94 -30.04
C LYS A 620 -15.29 -16.41 -30.47
N ARG A 621 -14.73 -17.30 -29.66
CA ARG A 621 -14.89 -18.76 -29.78
C ARG A 621 -16.07 -19.16 -28.92
N ILE A 622 -17.22 -19.41 -29.54
CA ILE A 622 -18.45 -19.77 -28.81
C ILE A 622 -18.45 -21.27 -28.52
N THR A 623 -17.51 -21.72 -27.68
CA THR A 623 -17.45 -23.10 -27.19
C THR A 623 -18.68 -23.47 -26.37
N LEU A 624 -19.38 -22.47 -25.82
CA LEU A 624 -20.68 -22.67 -25.18
C LEU A 624 -21.70 -23.29 -26.14
N ASN A 625 -21.73 -22.89 -27.41
CA ASN A 625 -22.66 -23.47 -28.39
C ASN A 625 -22.35 -24.96 -28.64
N PHE A 626 -21.07 -25.33 -28.66
CA PHE A 626 -20.68 -26.73 -28.75
C PHE A 626 -21.12 -27.50 -27.50
N LEU A 627 -20.92 -26.96 -26.29
CA LEU A 627 -21.41 -27.59 -25.05
C LEU A 627 -22.93 -27.75 -25.02
N LYS A 628 -23.68 -26.83 -25.65
CA LYS A 628 -25.15 -26.94 -25.80
C LYS A 628 -25.59 -28.07 -26.74
N THR A 629 -24.73 -28.55 -27.63
CA THR A 629 -25.05 -29.73 -28.45
C THR A 629 -25.00 -31.04 -27.67
N GLN A 630 -24.37 -31.02 -26.48
CA GLN A 630 -24.32 -32.16 -25.58
C GLN A 630 -25.54 -32.16 -24.66
N PRO A 631 -25.97 -33.32 -24.12
CA PRO A 631 -27.10 -33.42 -23.19
C PRO A 631 -26.75 -32.90 -21.78
N VAL A 632 -26.25 -31.66 -21.70
CA VAL A 632 -25.80 -31.00 -20.47
C VAL A 632 -26.52 -29.66 -20.33
N ALA A 633 -27.31 -29.50 -19.28
CA ALA A 633 -28.01 -28.26 -18.98
C ALA A 633 -27.03 -27.14 -18.60
N GLU A 634 -27.27 -25.89 -19.03
CA GLU A 634 -26.44 -24.72 -18.67
C GLU A 634 -26.24 -24.56 -17.15
N LYS A 635 -27.29 -24.86 -16.36
CA LYS A 635 -27.22 -24.84 -14.89
C LYS A 635 -26.12 -25.76 -14.35
N LYS A 636 -25.94 -26.93 -14.97
CA LYS A 636 -24.90 -27.90 -14.59
C LYS A 636 -23.51 -27.38 -14.97
N ILE A 637 -23.39 -26.67 -16.10
CA ILE A 637 -22.13 -26.03 -16.53
C ILE A 637 -21.75 -24.89 -15.57
N TYR A 638 -22.72 -24.08 -15.17
CA TYR A 638 -22.50 -23.03 -14.17
C TYR A 638 -22.02 -23.63 -12.83
N LEU A 639 -22.76 -24.62 -12.32
CA LEU A 639 -22.43 -25.26 -11.04
C LEU A 639 -21.09 -26.01 -11.11
N SER A 640 -20.76 -26.67 -12.23
CA SER A 640 -19.48 -27.34 -12.37
C SER A 640 -18.30 -26.37 -12.38
N LYS A 641 -18.46 -25.19 -13.01
CA LYS A 641 -17.43 -24.14 -12.99
C LYS A 641 -17.25 -23.55 -11.60
N PHE A 642 -18.34 -23.33 -10.87
CA PHE A 642 -18.29 -22.91 -9.47
C PHE A 642 -17.54 -23.92 -8.59
N ILE A 643 -17.93 -25.20 -8.63
CA ILE A 643 -17.31 -26.26 -7.81
C ILE A 643 -15.83 -26.39 -8.16
N ASN A 644 -15.52 -26.52 -9.46
CA ASN A 644 -14.15 -26.71 -9.91
C ASN A 644 -13.24 -25.50 -9.62
N GLY A 645 -13.75 -24.28 -9.84
CA GLY A 645 -13.03 -23.06 -9.53
C GLY A 645 -12.65 -23.00 -8.05
N ASN A 646 -13.63 -23.19 -7.16
CA ASN A 646 -13.39 -23.15 -5.72
C ASN A 646 -12.48 -24.28 -5.22
N ILE A 647 -12.66 -25.53 -5.68
CA ILE A 647 -11.78 -26.65 -5.27
C ILE A 647 -10.33 -26.38 -5.69
N ILE A 648 -10.11 -25.98 -6.95
CA ILE A 648 -8.76 -25.69 -7.44
C ILE A 648 -8.15 -24.54 -6.65
N THR A 649 -8.90 -23.45 -6.42
CA THR A 649 -8.40 -22.31 -5.65
C THR A 649 -8.02 -22.72 -4.22
N LEU A 650 -8.91 -23.39 -3.49
CA LEU A 650 -8.65 -23.80 -2.10
C LEU A 650 -7.40 -24.69 -1.98
N LEU A 651 -7.29 -25.71 -2.84
CA LEU A 651 -6.10 -26.58 -2.86
C LEU A 651 -4.84 -25.79 -3.23
N SER A 652 -4.93 -24.89 -4.21
CA SER A 652 -3.80 -24.07 -4.63
C SER A 652 -3.31 -23.14 -3.52
N CYS A 653 -4.23 -22.54 -2.77
CA CYS A 653 -3.94 -21.66 -1.65
C CYS A 653 -3.20 -22.42 -0.53
N LEU A 654 -3.69 -23.62 -0.17
CA LEU A 654 -3.01 -24.48 0.80
C LEU A 654 -1.59 -24.85 0.35
N ILE A 655 -1.42 -25.22 -0.92
CA ILE A 655 -0.09 -25.53 -1.48
C ILE A 655 0.85 -24.33 -1.37
N ILE A 656 0.39 -23.12 -1.66
CA ILE A 656 1.23 -21.92 -1.59
C ILE A 656 1.64 -21.60 -0.15
N PHE A 657 0.72 -21.68 0.81
CA PHE A 657 1.06 -21.42 2.21
C PHE A 657 2.01 -22.47 2.77
N LEU A 658 1.82 -23.74 2.42
CA LEU A 658 2.76 -24.80 2.74
C LEU A 658 4.13 -24.54 2.09
N LEU A 659 4.15 -24.06 0.85
CA LEU A 659 5.38 -23.74 0.14
C LEU A 659 6.15 -22.57 0.80
N VAL A 660 5.46 -21.53 1.29
CA VAL A 660 6.08 -20.45 2.08
C VAL A 660 6.75 -21.03 3.33
N ILE A 661 6.03 -21.87 4.10
CA ILE A 661 6.55 -22.47 5.33
C ILE A 661 7.74 -23.38 4.99
N ILE A 662 7.63 -24.25 3.98
CA ILE A 662 8.68 -25.22 3.61
C ILE A 662 9.95 -24.49 3.19
N ILE A 663 9.85 -23.49 2.30
CA ILE A 663 11.02 -22.73 1.81
C ILE A 663 11.75 -22.06 2.98
N ALA A 664 11.04 -21.31 3.81
CA ALA A 664 11.64 -20.59 4.92
C ALA A 664 12.16 -21.51 6.03
N THR A 665 11.46 -22.61 6.31
CA THR A 665 11.94 -23.63 7.26
C THR A 665 13.20 -24.33 6.75
N SER A 666 13.32 -24.57 5.44
CA SER A 666 14.50 -25.22 4.86
C SER A 666 15.74 -24.33 4.84
N LEU A 667 15.56 -23.00 4.83
CA LEU A 667 16.64 -22.03 4.75
C LEU A 667 17.03 -21.43 6.11
N ASN A 668 16.11 -21.41 7.07
CA ASN A 668 16.41 -21.05 8.46
C ASN A 668 15.77 -22.04 9.44
N ARG A 669 14.55 -21.74 9.94
CA ARG A 669 13.87 -22.52 10.97
C ARG A 669 12.36 -22.45 10.84
N PHE A 670 11.64 -23.37 11.49
CA PHE A 670 10.18 -23.42 11.46
C PHE A 670 9.53 -22.17 12.07
N GLY A 671 10.06 -21.70 13.21
CA GLY A 671 9.57 -20.52 13.94
C GLY A 671 8.70 -20.87 15.14
N ASP A 672 8.41 -19.86 15.95
CA ASP A 672 7.80 -20.05 17.27
C ASP A 672 6.27 -20.00 17.22
N TRP A 673 5.62 -21.16 17.40
CA TRP A 673 4.15 -21.26 17.36
C TRP A 673 3.44 -20.39 18.40
N GLN A 674 4.07 -20.22 19.57
CA GLN A 674 3.55 -19.47 20.70
C GLN A 674 3.91 -17.97 20.68
N TYR A 675 4.60 -17.50 19.63
CA TYR A 675 4.92 -16.09 19.46
C TYR A 675 3.66 -15.22 19.64
N PRO A 676 3.71 -14.17 20.47
CA PRO A 676 2.54 -13.36 20.79
C PRO A 676 2.17 -12.47 19.60
N VAL A 677 0.91 -12.53 19.18
CA VAL A 677 0.32 -11.58 18.24
C VAL A 677 -0.72 -10.77 18.98
N LEU A 678 -0.58 -9.45 18.94
CA LEU A 678 -1.49 -8.51 19.59
C LEU A 678 -2.91 -8.62 19.00
N HIS A 679 -3.90 -8.77 19.87
CA HIS A 679 -5.31 -8.67 19.56
C HIS A 679 -5.91 -7.47 20.31
N TYR A 680 -6.54 -6.57 19.58
CA TYR A 680 -7.27 -5.42 20.10
C TYR A 680 -8.70 -5.83 20.44
N ASP A 681 -9.15 -5.49 21.63
CA ASP A 681 -10.54 -5.67 22.05
C ASP A 681 -11.23 -4.31 22.07
N SER A 682 -12.44 -4.25 21.52
CA SER A 682 -13.17 -2.99 21.34
C SER A 682 -13.47 -2.30 22.68
N ILE A 683 -13.70 -0.99 22.65
CA ILE A 683 -14.08 -0.22 23.84
C ILE A 683 -15.30 -0.84 24.52
N SER A 684 -16.29 -1.27 23.73
CA SER A 684 -17.48 -1.94 24.23
C SER A 684 -17.21 -3.30 24.89
N GLU A 685 -16.20 -4.05 24.44
CA GLU A 685 -15.82 -5.34 25.06
C GLU A 685 -15.03 -5.12 26.35
N ALA A 686 -14.11 -4.16 26.34
CA ALA A 686 -13.26 -3.83 27.50
C ALA A 686 -14.06 -3.26 28.68
N ALA A 687 -15.21 -2.63 28.40
CA ALA A 687 -16.10 -2.04 29.39
C ALA A 687 -16.94 -3.06 30.18
N VAL A 688 -17.03 -4.32 29.74
CA VAL A 688 -17.79 -5.37 30.44
C VAL A 688 -17.07 -5.79 31.72
N GLU A 689 -17.78 -5.96 32.84
CA GLU A 689 -17.20 -6.28 34.16
C GLU A 689 -16.31 -7.53 34.13
N ASP A 690 -16.77 -8.62 33.49
CA ASP A 690 -16.07 -9.92 33.38
C ASP A 690 -15.01 -10.00 32.26
N TYR A 691 -14.46 -8.87 31.83
CA TYR A 691 -13.45 -8.84 30.78
C TYR A 691 -12.14 -9.50 31.23
N THR A 692 -11.69 -10.50 30.46
CA THR A 692 -10.53 -11.35 30.81
C THR A 692 -9.20 -10.86 30.25
N GLY A 693 -9.20 -9.83 29.39
CA GLY A 693 -7.97 -9.27 28.82
C GLY A 693 -7.35 -8.19 29.70
N GLN A 694 -6.28 -7.57 29.23
CA GLN A 694 -5.66 -6.43 29.90
C GLN A 694 -6.40 -5.15 29.51
N ARG A 695 -6.64 -4.27 30.49
CA ARG A 695 -7.28 -2.97 30.31
C ARG A 695 -6.24 -1.87 30.42
N VAL A 696 -6.25 -0.94 29.47
CA VAL A 696 -5.45 0.28 29.53
C VAL A 696 -6.41 1.46 29.55
N LYS A 697 -6.26 2.31 30.57
CA LYS A 697 -7.01 3.55 30.67
C LYS A 697 -6.28 4.63 29.87
N LEU A 698 -6.90 5.07 28.78
CA LEU A 698 -6.52 6.30 28.07
C LEU A 698 -7.29 7.48 28.68
N LEU A 699 -6.93 8.71 28.31
CA LEU A 699 -7.50 9.96 28.88
C LEU A 699 -9.04 9.93 28.95
N ASP A 700 -9.70 9.54 27.85
CA ASP A 700 -11.17 9.63 27.73
C ASP A 700 -11.90 8.27 27.68
N TYR A 701 -11.17 7.15 27.54
CA TYR A 701 -11.78 5.83 27.38
C TYR A 701 -10.83 4.69 27.78
N THR A 702 -11.38 3.50 28.03
CA THR A 702 -10.60 2.29 28.33
C THR A 702 -10.62 1.36 27.13
N VAL A 703 -9.45 0.87 26.73
CA VAL A 703 -9.32 -0.13 25.67
C VAL A 703 -8.76 -1.42 26.24
N GLY A 704 -9.21 -2.53 25.67
CA GLY A 704 -8.75 -3.86 26.01
C GLY A 704 -7.75 -4.40 25.00
N PHE A 705 -6.82 -5.23 25.45
CA PHE A 705 -6.07 -6.11 24.56
C PHE A 705 -5.75 -7.47 25.20
N HIS A 706 -5.41 -8.44 24.35
CA HIS A 706 -4.80 -9.70 24.75
C HIS A 706 -3.88 -10.25 23.65
N PHE A 707 -3.10 -11.29 23.97
CA PHE A 707 -2.27 -11.97 22.98
C PHE A 707 -2.92 -13.26 22.47
N ILE A 708 -2.83 -13.46 21.16
CA ILE A 708 -3.14 -14.73 20.52
C ILE A 708 -1.86 -15.34 19.97
N ASN A 709 -1.70 -16.67 20.14
CA ASN A 709 -0.56 -17.39 19.60
C ASN A 709 -0.48 -17.21 18.08
N LEU A 710 0.74 -17.04 17.55
CA LEU A 710 1.01 -16.92 16.12
C LEU A 710 0.38 -18.04 15.29
N GLY A 711 0.50 -19.29 15.73
CA GLY A 711 -0.13 -20.40 15.01
C GLY A 711 -1.65 -20.34 14.96
N LYS A 712 -2.30 -19.87 16.04
CA LYS A 712 -3.76 -19.65 16.08
C LYS A 712 -4.16 -18.50 15.15
N TYR A 713 -3.37 -17.43 15.13
CA TYR A 713 -3.54 -16.33 14.18
C TYR A 713 -3.46 -16.84 12.73
N LEU A 714 -2.42 -17.57 12.37
CA LEU A 714 -2.19 -18.08 11.02
C LEU A 714 -3.30 -19.03 10.54
N ILE A 715 -3.76 -19.95 11.40
CA ILE A 715 -4.90 -20.83 11.07
C ILE A 715 -6.14 -20.00 10.76
N LYS A 716 -6.47 -19.01 11.61
CA LYS A 716 -7.60 -18.09 11.35
C LYS A 716 -7.39 -17.35 10.03
N SER A 717 -6.18 -16.90 9.72
CA SER A 717 -5.86 -16.18 8.48
C SER A 717 -6.07 -17.06 7.25
N ILE A 718 -5.58 -18.30 7.27
CA ILE A 718 -5.73 -19.26 6.17
C ILE A 718 -7.20 -19.60 5.94
N ILE A 719 -7.98 -19.83 7.01
CA ILE A 719 -9.41 -20.12 6.90
C ILE A 719 -10.17 -18.91 6.34
N LEU A 720 -9.97 -17.72 6.91
CA LEU A 720 -10.67 -16.52 6.44
C LEU A 720 -10.29 -16.19 5.00
N PHE A 721 -9.01 -16.29 4.64
CA PHE A 721 -8.54 -16.14 3.26
C PHE A 721 -9.21 -17.10 2.29
N SER A 722 -9.33 -18.37 2.68
CA SER A 722 -9.98 -19.41 1.87
C SER A 722 -11.44 -19.06 1.59
N VAL A 723 -12.17 -18.60 2.62
CA VAL A 723 -13.58 -18.21 2.50
C VAL A 723 -13.76 -16.91 1.71
N VAL A 724 -12.90 -15.91 1.92
CA VAL A 724 -12.89 -14.66 1.13
C VAL A 724 -12.62 -14.95 -0.34
N THR A 725 -11.61 -15.76 -0.63
CA THR A 725 -11.28 -16.10 -2.02
C THR A 725 -12.40 -16.91 -2.67
N MET A 726 -13.03 -17.82 -1.92
CA MET A 726 -14.22 -18.53 -2.38
C MET A 726 -15.35 -17.56 -2.73
N PHE A 727 -15.65 -16.58 -1.87
CA PHE A 727 -16.63 -15.53 -2.14
C PHE A 727 -16.30 -14.76 -3.43
N LEU A 728 -15.05 -14.31 -3.61
CA LEU A 728 -14.63 -13.54 -4.79
C LEU A 728 -14.72 -14.34 -6.09
N ILE A 729 -14.30 -15.61 -6.09
CA ILE A 729 -14.46 -16.50 -7.24
C ILE A 729 -15.94 -16.68 -7.58
N SER A 730 -16.78 -16.83 -6.56
CA SER A 730 -18.23 -17.00 -6.71
C SER A 730 -18.89 -15.76 -7.30
N LEU A 731 -18.54 -14.57 -6.79
CA LEU A 731 -18.97 -13.29 -7.33
C LEU A 731 -18.53 -13.12 -8.79
N SER A 732 -17.28 -13.48 -9.11
CA SER A 732 -16.75 -13.41 -10.47
C SER A 732 -17.51 -14.31 -11.44
N ILE A 733 -17.74 -15.58 -11.04
CA ILE A 733 -18.50 -16.54 -11.85
C ILE A 733 -19.96 -16.09 -12.02
N PHE A 734 -20.56 -15.49 -11.00
CA PHE A 734 -21.89 -14.88 -11.10
C PHE A 734 -21.92 -13.73 -12.12
N LEU A 735 -20.99 -12.76 -12.02
CA LEU A 735 -20.86 -11.64 -12.96
C LEU A 735 -20.59 -12.10 -14.41
N SER A 736 -19.92 -13.25 -14.58
CA SER A 736 -19.70 -13.88 -15.89
C SER A 736 -20.99 -14.29 -16.63
N LEU A 737 -22.13 -14.33 -15.94
CA LEU A 737 -23.43 -14.57 -16.56
C LEU A 737 -23.89 -13.38 -17.41
N PHE A 738 -23.49 -12.16 -17.05
CA PHE A 738 -23.89 -10.90 -17.68
C PHE A 738 -22.86 -10.39 -18.70
N THR A 739 -21.59 -10.77 -18.53
CA THR A 739 -20.50 -10.26 -19.37
C THR A 739 -19.96 -11.32 -20.33
N LYS A 740 -19.57 -10.91 -21.55
CA LYS A 740 -19.02 -11.82 -22.58
C LYS A 740 -17.49 -11.95 -22.56
N ARG A 741 -16.80 -11.16 -21.74
CA ARG A 741 -15.33 -11.04 -21.74
C ARG A 741 -14.76 -11.27 -20.36
N GLN A 742 -13.87 -12.25 -20.22
CA GLN A 742 -13.20 -12.62 -18.96
C GLN A 742 -12.55 -11.42 -18.25
N VAL A 743 -11.72 -10.63 -18.95
CA VAL A 743 -11.04 -9.47 -18.34
C VAL A 743 -12.04 -8.48 -17.73
N SER A 744 -13.17 -8.26 -18.38
CA SER A 744 -14.21 -7.36 -17.87
C SER A 744 -14.93 -7.94 -16.65
N VAL A 745 -15.05 -9.27 -16.54
CA VAL A 745 -15.59 -9.93 -15.34
C VAL A 745 -14.65 -9.76 -14.16
N CYS A 746 -13.36 -10.09 -14.35
CA CYS A 746 -12.35 -9.93 -13.30
C CYS A 746 -12.25 -8.47 -12.85
N ALA A 747 -12.16 -7.52 -13.79
CA ALA A 747 -12.12 -6.09 -13.48
C ALA A 747 -13.37 -5.63 -12.72
N SER A 748 -14.57 -6.06 -13.13
CA SER A 748 -15.81 -5.73 -12.39
C SER A 748 -15.81 -6.33 -10.99
N THR A 749 -15.24 -7.53 -10.81
CA THR A 749 -15.17 -8.19 -9.50
C THR A 749 -14.25 -7.41 -8.56
N VAL A 750 -13.05 -7.06 -9.02
CA VAL A 750 -12.09 -6.23 -8.26
C VAL A 750 -12.70 -4.87 -7.93
N PHE A 751 -13.32 -4.24 -8.92
CA PHE A 751 -13.97 -2.94 -8.77
C PHE A 751 -15.09 -2.96 -7.72
N ILE A 752 -16.04 -3.89 -7.82
CA ILE A 752 -17.13 -4.04 -6.85
C ILE A 752 -16.57 -4.32 -5.45
N SER A 753 -15.49 -5.10 -5.35
CA SER A 753 -14.85 -5.42 -4.08
C SER A 753 -14.18 -4.20 -3.44
N ALA A 754 -13.48 -3.39 -4.23
CA ALA A 754 -12.83 -2.16 -3.76
C ALA A 754 -13.85 -1.10 -3.33
N VAL A 755 -14.88 -0.85 -4.15
CA VAL A 755 -15.97 0.08 -3.82
C VAL A 755 -16.74 -0.42 -2.61
N GLY A 756 -17.04 -1.72 -2.56
CA GLY A 756 -17.70 -2.34 -1.41
C GLY A 756 -16.91 -2.18 -0.12
N TYR A 757 -15.60 -2.40 -0.16
CA TYR A 757 -14.72 -2.19 1.00
C TYR A 757 -14.74 -0.74 1.47
N ALA A 758 -14.54 0.21 0.55
CA ALA A 758 -14.51 1.64 0.85
C ALA A 758 -15.81 2.13 1.52
N ILE A 759 -16.98 1.74 0.99
CA ILE A 759 -18.28 2.11 1.56
C ILE A 759 -18.45 1.54 2.99
N THR A 760 -17.90 0.35 3.23
CA THR A 760 -18.13 -0.34 4.51
C THR A 760 -17.20 0.09 5.62
N ASN A 761 -16.05 0.69 5.29
CA ASN A 761 -15.04 1.12 6.25
C ASN A 761 -15.51 2.26 7.18
N SER A 762 -16.67 2.85 6.92
CA SER A 762 -17.27 3.92 7.75
C SER A 762 -18.70 3.61 8.20
N SER A 763 -19.17 2.37 8.01
CA SER A 763 -20.56 1.99 8.26
C SER A 763 -20.74 1.26 9.59
N LYS A 764 -21.77 1.64 10.35
CA LYS A 764 -22.22 0.90 11.55
C LYS A 764 -22.64 -0.55 11.22
N MET A 765 -23.02 -0.82 9.97
CA MET A 765 -23.42 -2.14 9.47
C MET A 765 -22.26 -2.93 8.83
N ALA A 766 -20.99 -2.53 9.06
CA ALA A 766 -19.82 -3.20 8.51
C ALA A 766 -19.80 -4.72 8.75
N HIS A 767 -20.26 -5.18 9.92
CA HIS A 767 -20.32 -6.60 10.28
C HIS A 767 -21.21 -7.47 9.36
N LEU A 768 -22.14 -6.88 8.59
CA LEU A 768 -22.99 -7.62 7.65
C LEU A 768 -22.45 -7.60 6.22
N SER A 769 -21.42 -6.80 5.95
CA SER A 769 -20.86 -6.68 4.62
C SER A 769 -19.79 -7.75 4.38
N PRO A 770 -19.85 -8.51 3.27
CA PRO A 770 -18.78 -9.43 2.90
C PRO A 770 -17.48 -8.71 2.57
N PHE A 771 -17.53 -7.42 2.21
CA PHE A 771 -16.36 -6.66 1.79
C PHE A 771 -15.49 -6.19 2.95
N THR A 772 -16.07 -5.98 4.14
CA THR A 772 -15.32 -5.64 5.37
C THR A 772 -14.24 -6.68 5.68
N TYR A 773 -14.51 -7.94 5.35
CA TYR A 773 -13.63 -9.07 5.61
C TYR A 773 -12.53 -9.27 4.56
N LEU A 774 -12.41 -8.39 3.55
CA LEU A 774 -11.28 -8.39 2.63
C LEU A 774 -9.95 -8.07 3.33
N ASN A 775 -10.00 -7.31 4.44
CA ASN A 775 -8.83 -6.99 5.25
C ASN A 775 -8.60 -8.03 6.35
N ILE A 776 -8.09 -9.20 5.95
CA ILE A 776 -7.87 -10.37 6.81
C ILE A 776 -7.06 -10.06 8.08
N PRO A 777 -5.86 -9.44 8.01
CA PRO A 777 -5.04 -9.23 9.21
C PRO A 777 -5.75 -8.33 10.22
N LYS A 778 -6.42 -7.27 9.75
CA LYS A 778 -7.13 -6.31 10.63
C LYS A 778 -8.42 -6.85 11.25
N ILE A 779 -9.01 -7.89 10.65
CA ILE A 779 -10.15 -8.61 11.24
C ILE A 779 -9.68 -9.55 12.35
N ILE A 780 -8.55 -10.24 12.14
CA ILE A 780 -8.09 -11.28 13.06
C ILE A 780 -7.42 -10.69 14.28
N ASN A 781 -6.73 -9.56 14.14
CA ASN A 781 -6.16 -8.83 15.26
C ASN A 781 -7.18 -7.90 15.96
N GLY A 782 -8.44 -7.83 15.53
CA GLY A 782 -9.47 -7.00 16.16
C GLY A 782 -9.38 -5.49 15.90
N GLU A 783 -8.49 -5.04 15.01
CA GLU A 783 -8.29 -3.62 14.71
C GLU A 783 -9.57 -2.98 14.13
N ILE A 784 -10.24 -3.61 13.16
CA ILE A 784 -11.48 -3.05 12.58
C ILE A 784 -12.61 -3.01 13.61
N ALA A 785 -12.70 -4.02 14.48
CA ALA A 785 -13.69 -4.04 15.56
C ALA A 785 -13.50 -2.87 16.52
N THR A 786 -12.24 -2.54 16.81
CA THR A 786 -11.87 -1.45 17.72
C THR A 786 -12.08 -0.09 17.07
N THR A 787 -11.65 0.13 15.83
CA THR A 787 -11.80 1.41 15.13
C THR A 787 -13.25 1.77 14.82
N LEU A 788 -14.09 0.77 14.51
CA LEU A 788 -15.54 0.97 14.33
C LEU A 788 -16.34 0.90 15.63
N ASN A 789 -15.68 0.58 16.75
CA ASN A 789 -16.30 0.21 18.02
C ASN A 789 -17.49 -0.76 17.84
N ASN A 790 -17.26 -1.83 17.07
CA ASN A 790 -18.25 -2.84 16.75
C ASN A 790 -17.67 -4.26 16.93
N PRO A 791 -17.91 -4.91 18.08
CA PRO A 791 -17.36 -6.24 18.40
C PRO A 791 -17.94 -7.36 17.52
N SER A 792 -19.06 -7.09 16.84
CA SER A 792 -19.63 -8.04 15.87
C SER A 792 -18.78 -8.17 14.61
N VAL A 793 -17.84 -7.25 14.36
CA VAL A 793 -16.87 -7.38 13.26
C VAL A 793 -15.73 -8.30 13.68
N ASN A 794 -15.92 -9.62 13.58
CA ASN A 794 -14.93 -10.59 14.03
C ASN A 794 -14.81 -11.79 13.07
N PHE A 795 -13.86 -12.67 13.37
CA PHE A 795 -13.57 -13.86 12.55
C PHE A 795 -14.79 -14.76 12.31
N ARG A 796 -15.63 -15.00 13.33
CA ARG A 796 -16.76 -15.93 13.25
C ARG A 796 -17.88 -15.35 12.38
N THR A 797 -18.24 -14.08 12.61
CA THR A 797 -19.24 -13.39 11.79
C THR A 797 -18.78 -13.28 10.35
N GLY A 798 -17.49 -13.03 10.11
CA GLY A 798 -16.92 -13.00 8.77
C GLY A 798 -17.12 -14.28 7.98
N ILE A 799 -16.84 -15.44 8.61
CA ILE A 799 -17.10 -16.73 7.98
C ILE A 799 -18.58 -16.90 7.66
N ALA A 800 -19.47 -16.60 8.61
CA ALA A 800 -20.90 -16.76 8.45
C ALA A 800 -21.46 -15.90 7.31
N VAL A 801 -21.10 -14.61 7.27
CA VAL A 801 -21.56 -13.66 6.25
C VAL A 801 -21.04 -14.05 4.87
N LEU A 802 -19.74 -14.33 4.74
CA LEU A 802 -19.14 -14.70 3.45
C LEU A 802 -19.73 -16.00 2.88
N LEU A 803 -19.93 -17.02 3.71
CA LEU A 803 -20.56 -18.28 3.26
C LEU A 803 -22.02 -18.07 2.86
N THR A 804 -22.77 -17.29 3.64
CA THR A 804 -24.18 -16.98 3.36
C THR A 804 -24.33 -16.23 2.04
N VAL A 805 -23.56 -15.16 1.84
CA VAL A 805 -23.59 -14.39 0.58
C VAL A 805 -23.13 -15.25 -0.59
N THR A 806 -22.11 -16.09 -0.39
CA THR A 806 -21.67 -17.04 -1.43
C THR A 806 -22.80 -18.00 -1.83
N ALA A 807 -23.52 -18.59 -0.87
CA ALA A 807 -24.65 -19.46 -1.14
C ALA A 807 -25.76 -18.73 -1.93
N VAL A 808 -26.07 -17.48 -1.55
CA VAL A 808 -27.04 -16.63 -2.26
C VAL A 808 -26.61 -16.39 -3.71
N LEU A 809 -25.34 -16.05 -3.96
CA LEU A 809 -24.81 -15.84 -5.32
C LEU A 809 -24.90 -17.10 -6.18
N VAL A 810 -24.61 -18.27 -5.61
CA VAL A 810 -24.70 -19.56 -6.31
C VAL A 810 -26.14 -19.89 -6.67
N LEU A 811 -27.06 -19.75 -5.72
CA LEU A 811 -28.48 -20.01 -5.94
C LEU A 811 -29.04 -19.05 -7.00
N ALA A 812 -28.76 -17.76 -6.88
CA ALA A 812 -29.16 -16.75 -7.86
C ALA A 812 -28.61 -17.08 -9.26
N GLY A 813 -27.31 -17.41 -9.36
CA GLY A 813 -26.68 -17.79 -10.63
C GLY A 813 -27.29 -19.06 -11.24
N TYR A 814 -27.62 -20.07 -10.42
CA TYR A 814 -28.30 -21.29 -10.85
C TYR A 814 -29.68 -21.02 -11.45
N PHE A 815 -30.49 -20.17 -10.81
CA PHE A 815 -31.81 -19.80 -11.33
C PHE A 815 -31.73 -18.96 -12.61
N ILE A 816 -30.83 -17.97 -12.65
CA ILE A 816 -30.64 -17.08 -13.82
C ILE A 816 -30.15 -17.86 -15.03
N SER A 817 -29.19 -18.79 -14.86
CA SER A 817 -28.73 -19.67 -15.94
C SER A 817 -29.85 -20.58 -16.46
N GLY A 818 -30.84 -20.91 -15.63
CA GLY A 818 -32.01 -21.67 -16.04
C GLY A 818 -32.96 -20.92 -16.98
N ARG A 819 -33.24 -19.64 -16.71
CA ARG A 819 -34.23 -18.85 -17.45
C ARG A 819 -33.81 -18.55 -18.89
N LYS A 820 -32.51 -18.39 -19.16
CA LYS A 820 -32.01 -18.13 -20.53
C LYS A 820 -32.31 -19.27 -21.51
N ASN A 821 -32.44 -20.51 -21.04
CA ASN A 821 -32.84 -21.66 -21.85
C ASN A 821 -34.33 -21.61 -22.26
N ALA A 822 -35.20 -21.09 -21.41
CA ALA A 822 -36.65 -21.03 -21.69
C ALA A 822 -37.00 -19.99 -22.77
N VAL A 823 -36.23 -18.90 -22.85
CA VAL A 823 -36.43 -17.83 -23.84
C VAL A 823 -35.91 -18.22 -25.22
N THR A 824 -34.82 -18.97 -25.32
CA THR A 824 -34.25 -19.40 -26.62
C THR A 824 -35.05 -20.53 -27.28
N ASN A 825 -35.66 -21.42 -26.49
CA ASN A 825 -36.56 -22.45 -27.03
C ASN A 825 -37.94 -21.91 -27.48
N LYS A 826 -38.25 -20.64 -27.20
CA LYS A 826 -39.46 -19.95 -27.70
C LYS A 826 -39.24 -19.21 -29.03
N ASN A 827 -38.08 -19.34 -29.67
CA ASN A 827 -37.94 -18.86 -31.04
C ASN A 827 -38.86 -19.67 -31.98
N PRO A 828 -39.73 -19.01 -32.77
CA PRO A 828 -40.76 -19.67 -33.58
C PRO A 828 -40.17 -20.67 -34.60
N ILE A 829 -38.92 -20.45 -35.04
CA ILE A 829 -38.21 -21.32 -36.00
C ILE A 829 -38.00 -22.74 -35.44
N THR A 830 -37.80 -22.91 -34.13
CA THR A 830 -37.66 -24.24 -33.51
C THR A 830 -38.99 -24.92 -33.22
N ALA A 831 -40.08 -24.17 -33.09
CA ALA A 831 -41.43 -24.72 -32.97
C ALA A 831 -41.93 -25.25 -34.33
N GLU A 832 -41.63 -24.53 -35.42
CA GLU A 832 -41.97 -24.94 -36.78
C GLU A 832 -41.29 -26.25 -37.19
N LEU A 833 -40.01 -26.42 -36.85
CA LEU A 833 -39.27 -27.66 -37.15
C LEU A 833 -39.78 -28.87 -36.35
N LYS A 834 -40.29 -28.67 -35.13
CA LYS A 834 -40.95 -29.75 -34.37
C LYS A 834 -42.32 -30.10 -34.95
N SER A 835 -43.09 -29.10 -35.41
CA SER A 835 -44.40 -29.32 -36.04
C SER A 835 -44.34 -29.99 -37.41
N LYS A 836 -43.18 -29.93 -38.10
CA LYS A 836 -42.95 -30.63 -39.37
C LYS A 836 -42.34 -32.03 -39.22
N SER A 837 -42.05 -32.46 -37.99
CA SER A 837 -41.46 -33.78 -37.67
C SER A 837 -42.39 -34.71 -36.89
N GLN A 838 -43.61 -34.23 -36.60
CA GLN A 838 -44.76 -35.02 -36.15
C GLN A 838 -45.78 -35.00 -37.28
#